data_AF-A0A2I0IQX0-F1
#
_entry.id   AF-A0A2I0IQX0-F1
#
_cell.length_a   1.000
_cell.length_b   1.000
_cell.length_c   1.000
_cell.angle_alpha   90.00
_cell.angle_beta   90.00
_cell.angle_gamma   90.00
#
_symmetry.space_group_name_H-M   'P 1'
#
loop_
_entity.id
_entity.type
_entity.pdbx_description
1 polymer ?
#
loop_
_entity_poly.entity_id
_entity_poly.type
_entity_poly.pdbx_seq_one_letter_code
_entity_poly.pdbx_strand_id
1 'polypeptide(L)'
;MSTTAPTTPGISPPPPFSTNPTLTITSLARSLSVTYSIDRTKGKENWRSRPLKNRERKTVKEKVTVMEGSRGGDEGDGDGQHKKETGPTSCSQSERRRKGLPKEEEEEMAKQRAKKRKEENARHMSNLPRLIIACNRALGLLVRQHNGDVSDGLLQSSNLKSFTFNELKTAIRNLLDFDVESSCVDRSSRWGSQGGELSSRAAGKRRKEIHSRMVVILRPSKVAVIWRRVGEWGAGHRDGDYHRAVYVCIYAESTQELLLRKHADCKNSWPGLWDISSAGHISAGDSSLISARRALEEELGIVLPKDAFELIFNFLRDWTTNNGTFISNEFDDVYLVTTLDPIPLEAFTLQESEVSAVKYLHYNQYRSLLAKEDPDYAPYDVDGQYGQLFDIIEQRYKENTTARCLALQKQIERYASVTLNLELRGLSEGDTRALVLIIKAARVMDEISHQQVWHSNPALRDWLKEHAATSELDRLKWVYYSINKSPWSCLDESEAFLTTADSAVKLLSQCSKPVSGREGLEYKAAFPKLKPPGANFYPPDKDKMHGLPKDQLEEVTGFFNVIKRRSELSIEASMTNLAVKNHDNDNVAVSGTDLYNVPYCKEYMSSLSKAAELLLEAGNLTSSTSLKRLLHEKAKAFLSNDYYESDIAWMELDSKLDVTIGPYETYEDALFGYKATFEAFVGIRDDNVTAQIIFQLMIAITIYLILN
;
A
#
# COMPACT_ATOMS: atom_id res chain seq x y z
N MET A 1 74.53 -42.48 -4.50
CA MET A 1 73.85 -43.18 -3.38
C MET A 1 73.33 -42.11 -2.42
N SER A 2 72.12 -42.17 -1.86
CA SER A 2 70.90 -42.86 -2.32
C SER A 2 69.68 -42.22 -1.62
N THR A 3 68.53 -42.18 -2.31
CA THR A 3 67.13 -42.30 -1.82
C THR A 3 66.87 -42.20 -0.30
N THR A 4 65.88 -41.47 0.21
CA THR A 4 64.47 -41.29 -0.25
C THR A 4 64.09 -39.78 -0.38
N ALA A 5 62.84 -39.25 -0.42
CA ALA A 5 61.48 -39.74 -0.17
C ALA A 5 60.42 -39.07 -1.12
N PRO A 6 59.12 -38.78 -0.81
CA PRO A 6 58.05 -38.90 -1.83
C PRO A 6 57.41 -37.60 -2.34
N THR A 7 56.66 -37.75 -3.44
CA THR A 7 56.00 -36.70 -4.24
C THR A 7 54.57 -36.38 -3.83
N THR A 8 54.15 -35.12 -4.01
CA THR A 8 52.75 -34.71 -4.24
C THR A 8 52.57 -34.23 -5.69
N PRO A 9 51.37 -34.40 -6.31
CA PRO A 9 51.15 -34.03 -7.71
C PRO A 9 50.94 -32.52 -7.89
N GLY A 10 51.57 -31.94 -8.93
CA GLY A 10 51.44 -30.52 -9.28
C GLY A 10 50.19 -30.21 -10.10
N ILE A 11 49.66 -28.99 -9.94
CA ILE A 11 48.57 -28.44 -10.75
C ILE A 11 49.17 -27.61 -11.89
N SER A 12 48.78 -27.90 -13.13
CA SER A 12 49.21 -27.13 -14.31
C SER A 12 48.50 -25.77 -14.39
N PRO A 13 49.20 -24.69 -14.82
CA PRO A 13 48.57 -23.38 -15.03
C PRO A 13 47.61 -23.38 -16.23
N PRO A 14 46.58 -22.52 -16.25
CA PRO A 14 45.62 -22.42 -17.35
C PRO A 14 46.21 -21.74 -18.60
N PRO A 15 45.71 -22.07 -19.81
CA PRO A 15 46.12 -21.42 -21.05
C PRO A 15 45.55 -19.98 -21.17
N PRO A 16 46.19 -19.11 -21.97
CA PRO A 16 45.73 -17.73 -22.17
C PRO A 16 44.43 -17.65 -22.98
N PHE A 17 43.58 -16.67 -22.66
CA PHE A 17 42.34 -16.40 -23.39
C PHE A 17 42.64 -15.82 -24.79
N SER A 18 42.07 -16.45 -25.82
CA SER A 18 42.08 -15.94 -27.20
C SER A 18 40.79 -15.17 -27.50
N THR A 19 40.90 -14.11 -28.30
CA THR A 19 39.79 -13.17 -28.59
C THR A 19 38.94 -13.63 -29.77
N ASN A 20 37.65 -13.96 -29.54
CA ASN A 20 36.56 -13.75 -30.50
C ASN A 20 35.18 -14.10 -29.89
N PRO A 21 34.24 -13.14 -29.75
CA PRO A 21 32.90 -13.41 -29.22
C PRO A 21 31.86 -13.66 -30.32
N THR A 22 31.68 -14.92 -30.74
CA THR A 22 30.47 -15.31 -31.49
C THR A 22 29.31 -15.55 -30.51
N LEU A 23 28.45 -14.55 -30.33
CA LEU A 23 27.34 -14.58 -29.38
C LEU A 23 26.24 -15.58 -29.78
N THR A 24 26.30 -16.79 -29.23
CA THR A 24 25.18 -17.75 -29.28
C THR A 24 24.24 -17.57 -28.08
N ILE A 25 22.93 -17.51 -28.38
CA ILE A 25 21.84 -17.17 -27.45
C ILE A 25 21.77 -18.10 -26.23
N THR A 26 22.28 -19.33 -26.34
CA THR A 26 22.28 -20.37 -25.30
C THR A 26 22.95 -19.97 -23.99
N SER A 27 23.83 -18.96 -23.99
CA SER A 27 24.51 -18.47 -22.79
C SER A 27 23.62 -17.70 -21.82
N LEU A 28 22.60 -16.95 -22.29
CA LEU A 28 21.69 -16.20 -21.42
C LEU A 28 20.73 -17.10 -20.62
N ALA A 29 20.45 -18.31 -21.11
CA ALA A 29 19.45 -19.19 -20.49
C ALA A 29 19.79 -19.63 -19.06
N ARG A 30 21.07 -19.55 -18.65
CA ARG A 30 21.52 -19.99 -17.30
C ARG A 30 21.39 -18.93 -16.19
N SER A 31 20.95 -17.70 -16.49
CA SER A 31 20.67 -16.65 -15.49
C SER A 31 19.18 -16.27 -15.43
N LEU A 32 18.30 -17.15 -15.94
CA LEU A 32 16.85 -16.92 -16.07
C LEU A 32 16.03 -17.91 -15.24
N SER A 33 16.08 -17.77 -13.91
CA SER A 33 15.13 -18.41 -12.99
C SER A 33 14.17 -17.35 -12.41
N VAL A 34 13.01 -17.17 -13.03
CA VAL A 34 11.89 -16.41 -12.45
C VAL A 34 10.90 -17.42 -11.86
N THR A 35 10.94 -17.59 -10.54
CA THR A 35 10.09 -18.56 -9.84
C THR A 35 8.69 -17.99 -9.63
N TYR A 36 7.73 -18.43 -10.44
CA TYR A 36 6.30 -18.31 -10.09
C TYR A 36 5.87 -19.54 -9.29
N SER A 37 4.96 -19.34 -8.35
CA SER A 37 4.56 -20.34 -7.35
C SER A 37 3.04 -20.35 -7.19
N ILE A 38 2.46 -21.55 -7.05
CA ILE A 38 1.00 -21.74 -7.01
C ILE A 38 0.62 -22.52 -5.74
N ASP A 39 -0.26 -21.94 -4.91
CA ASP A 39 -0.86 -22.60 -3.74
C ASP A 39 -1.77 -23.76 -4.17
N ARG A 40 -1.76 -24.85 -3.38
CA ARG A 40 -2.57 -26.06 -3.59
C ARG A 40 -3.44 -26.44 -2.38
N THR A 41 -3.60 -25.57 -1.38
CA THR A 41 -4.24 -25.91 -0.10
C THR A 41 -5.79 -25.88 -0.08
N LYS A 42 -6.48 -25.71 -1.23
CA LYS A 42 -7.96 -25.71 -1.32
C LYS A 42 -8.55 -26.68 -2.36
N GLY A 43 -8.31 -27.97 -2.15
CA GLY A 43 -8.97 -29.05 -2.90
C GLY A 43 -10.44 -29.30 -2.52
N LYS A 44 -11.35 -28.37 -2.86
CA LYS A 44 -12.79 -28.61 -3.10
C LYS A 44 -13.51 -27.35 -3.57
N GLU A 45 -14.27 -27.45 -4.66
CA GLU A 45 -15.02 -26.34 -5.23
C GLU A 45 -16.21 -25.93 -4.34
N ASN A 46 -16.37 -24.62 -4.12
CA ASN A 46 -17.64 -24.02 -3.71
C ASN A 46 -17.60 -22.50 -3.97
N TRP A 47 -17.76 -22.09 -5.24
CA TRP A 47 -17.93 -20.68 -5.61
C TRP A 47 -19.29 -20.15 -5.11
N ARG A 48 -19.34 -19.77 -3.83
CA ARG A 48 -20.45 -19.02 -3.23
C ARG A 48 -20.02 -17.58 -2.97
N SER A 49 -20.21 -16.72 -3.97
CA SER A 49 -20.22 -15.28 -3.76
C SER A 49 -21.26 -14.91 -2.70
N ARG A 50 -20.80 -14.46 -1.52
CA ARG A 50 -21.66 -13.84 -0.51
C ARG A 50 -21.86 -12.37 -0.90
N PRO A 51 -23.07 -11.94 -1.31
CA PRO A 51 -23.31 -10.52 -1.49
C PRO A 51 -23.20 -9.83 -0.12
N LEU A 52 -22.28 -8.87 -0.01
CA LEU A 52 -22.27 -7.92 1.10
C LEU A 52 -23.61 -7.18 1.10
N LYS A 53 -24.29 -7.16 2.24
CA LYS A 53 -25.59 -6.48 2.35
C LYS A 53 -25.41 -4.99 2.10
N ASN A 54 -26.01 -4.48 1.02
CA ASN A 54 -26.14 -3.05 0.79
C ASN A 54 -26.78 -2.40 2.03
N ARG A 55 -26.00 -1.60 2.75
CA ARG A 55 -26.45 -0.87 3.92
C ARG A 55 -27.13 0.41 3.43
N GLU A 56 -28.45 0.34 3.26
CA GLU A 56 -29.25 1.43 2.71
C GLU A 56 -28.92 2.78 3.37
N ARG A 57 -28.57 3.78 2.55
CA ARG A 57 -28.45 5.16 3.00
C ARG A 57 -29.85 5.66 3.38
N LYS A 58 -30.19 5.64 4.66
CA LYS A 58 -31.33 6.41 5.18
C LYS A 58 -31.11 7.88 4.88
N THR A 59 -31.87 8.42 3.93
CA THR A 59 -31.92 9.86 3.65
C THR A 59 -32.57 10.57 4.85
N VAL A 60 -31.76 11.29 5.61
CA VAL A 60 -32.26 12.22 6.63
C VAL A 60 -32.93 13.38 5.90
N LYS A 61 -34.26 13.45 5.95
CA LYS A 61 -35.01 14.64 5.57
C LYS A 61 -34.91 15.65 6.71
N GLU A 62 -34.03 16.63 6.57
CA GLU A 62 -34.05 17.80 7.45
C GLU A 62 -35.36 18.57 7.21
N LYS A 63 -36.12 18.82 8.29
CA LYS A 63 -37.24 19.74 8.27
C LYS A 63 -36.72 21.15 8.47
N VAL A 64 -36.65 21.94 7.40
CA VAL A 64 -36.59 23.39 7.52
C VAL A 64 -37.92 23.87 8.10
N THR A 65 -37.91 24.30 9.36
CA THR A 65 -39.07 24.90 10.02
C THR A 65 -38.97 26.42 9.86
N VAL A 66 -39.75 26.98 8.94
CA VAL A 66 -39.88 28.43 8.79
C VAL A 66 -40.72 28.98 9.95
N MET A 67 -40.22 30.00 10.65
CA MET A 67 -41.01 30.76 11.62
C MET A 67 -41.57 32.02 10.93
N GLU A 68 -42.87 32.29 11.09
CA GLU A 68 -43.49 33.53 10.63
C GLU A 68 -43.23 34.68 11.63
N GLY A 69 -43.04 35.91 11.12
CA GLY A 69 -42.66 37.07 11.92
C GLY A 69 -43.13 38.41 11.33
N SER A 70 -44.40 38.75 11.56
CA SER A 70 -45.05 40.07 11.55
C SER A 70 -44.41 41.30 10.84
N ARG A 71 -45.05 41.70 9.73
CA ARG A 71 -45.57 43.05 9.38
C ARG A 71 -44.72 44.34 9.59
N GLY A 72 -44.65 45.13 8.50
CA GLY A 72 -44.46 46.60 8.48
C GLY A 72 -43.14 47.05 7.81
N GLY A 73 -43.09 48.10 6.99
CA GLY A 73 -44.18 48.90 6.39
C GLY A 73 -43.67 50.16 5.66
N ASP A 74 -44.20 50.42 4.46
CA ASP A 74 -44.25 51.67 3.66
C ASP A 74 -42.98 52.47 3.24
N GLU A 75 -43.20 53.29 2.20
CA GLU A 75 -42.44 54.45 1.65
C GLU A 75 -41.06 54.27 0.95
N GLY A 76 -40.86 55.05 -0.14
CA GLY A 76 -39.55 55.26 -0.81
C GLY A 76 -39.60 55.40 -2.35
N ASP A 77 -39.76 56.62 -2.88
CA ASP A 77 -39.74 56.93 -4.33
C ASP A 77 -38.34 56.90 -5.00
N GLY A 78 -38.30 56.79 -6.34
CA GLY A 78 -37.05 56.86 -7.13
C GLY A 78 -37.22 56.84 -8.66
N ASP A 79 -37.53 58.00 -9.26
CA ASP A 79 -37.72 58.24 -10.72
C ASP A 79 -36.46 57.99 -11.59
N GLY A 80 -36.60 57.79 -12.92
CA GLY A 80 -35.47 57.36 -13.79
C GLY A 80 -35.57 57.41 -15.34
N GLN A 81 -36.66 57.87 -15.94
CA GLN A 81 -36.79 58.34 -17.35
C GLN A 81 -36.23 57.57 -18.60
N HIS A 82 -37.14 57.32 -19.57
CA HIS A 82 -36.97 57.53 -21.05
C HIS A 82 -35.99 56.63 -21.88
N LYS A 83 -36.12 56.38 -23.20
CA LYS A 83 -37.07 56.67 -24.34
C LYS A 83 -36.80 55.57 -25.43
N LYS A 84 -37.38 55.43 -26.66
CA LYS A 84 -38.23 56.24 -27.57
C LYS A 84 -39.00 55.32 -28.58
N GLU A 85 -39.80 55.94 -29.45
CA GLU A 85 -40.35 55.62 -30.81
C GLU A 85 -39.73 54.50 -31.72
N THR A 86 -40.38 53.91 -32.74
CA THR A 86 -41.80 53.89 -33.26
C THR A 86 -42.02 52.82 -34.36
N GLY A 87 -43.17 52.12 -34.35
CA GLY A 87 -43.94 51.82 -35.58
C GLY A 87 -43.62 50.56 -36.41
N PRO A 88 -44.43 50.26 -37.46
CA PRO A 88 -45.62 49.42 -37.24
C PRO A 88 -45.94 48.37 -38.33
N THR A 89 -46.65 47.29 -37.96
CA THR A 89 -47.69 46.65 -38.80
C THR A 89 -48.56 45.70 -37.97
N SER A 90 -49.70 45.24 -38.51
CA SER A 90 -50.77 44.57 -37.76
C SER A 90 -51.42 43.39 -38.49
N CYS A 91 -52.29 42.70 -37.75
CA CYS A 91 -53.27 41.70 -38.18
C CYS A 91 -52.87 40.21 -38.11
N SER A 92 -53.89 39.37 -37.88
CA SER A 92 -53.85 37.95 -37.53
C SER A 92 -54.15 37.08 -38.78
N GLN A 93 -53.99 35.74 -38.79
CA GLN A 93 -54.79 34.78 -38.02
C GLN A 93 -54.13 33.40 -37.83
N SER A 94 -54.44 32.79 -36.68
CA SER A 94 -54.52 31.34 -36.40
C SER A 94 -53.54 30.34 -37.03
N GLU A 95 -52.56 29.89 -36.24
CA GLU A 95 -52.06 28.51 -36.29
C GLU A 95 -52.03 27.86 -34.89
N ARG A 96 -52.32 26.56 -34.83
CA ARG A 96 -52.41 25.79 -33.56
C ARG A 96 -51.03 25.43 -33.03
N ARG A 97 -50.39 26.34 -32.28
CA ARG A 97 -49.19 25.99 -31.49
C ARG A 97 -49.51 24.90 -30.45
N ARG A 98 -49.02 23.68 -30.69
CA ARG A 98 -48.79 22.72 -29.60
C ARG A 98 -47.82 23.37 -28.61
N LYS A 99 -48.18 23.40 -27.32
CA LYS A 99 -47.22 23.79 -26.28
C LYS A 99 -46.13 22.71 -26.22
N GLY A 100 -44.89 23.08 -26.52
CA GLY A 100 -43.74 22.28 -26.12
C GLY A 100 -43.59 22.31 -24.59
N LEU A 101 -43.00 21.26 -24.03
CA LEU A 101 -42.62 21.22 -22.62
C LEU A 101 -41.42 22.18 -22.39
N PRO A 102 -41.20 22.71 -21.18
CA PRO A 102 -39.99 23.45 -20.84
C PRO A 102 -38.74 22.59 -21.07
N LYS A 103 -37.65 23.21 -21.55
CA LYS A 103 -36.38 22.51 -21.83
C LYS A 103 -35.86 21.71 -20.63
N GLU A 104 -36.07 22.22 -19.42
CA GLU A 104 -35.66 21.57 -18.17
C GLU A 104 -36.39 20.24 -17.94
N GLU A 105 -37.69 20.14 -18.24
CA GLU A 105 -38.45 18.87 -18.16
C GLU A 105 -38.01 17.88 -19.24
N GLU A 106 -37.61 18.37 -20.42
CA GLU A 106 -37.09 17.54 -21.51
C GLU A 106 -35.68 16.98 -21.18
N GLU A 107 -34.83 17.79 -20.53
CA GLU A 107 -33.52 17.35 -20.03
C GLU A 107 -33.63 16.42 -18.82
N GLU A 108 -34.56 16.68 -17.89
CA GLU A 108 -34.91 15.80 -16.76
C GLU A 108 -35.40 14.43 -17.28
N MET A 109 -36.30 14.42 -18.27
CA MET A 109 -36.70 13.17 -18.95
C MET A 109 -35.54 12.49 -19.69
N ALA A 110 -34.62 13.25 -20.30
CA ALA A 110 -33.44 12.66 -20.94
C ALA A 110 -32.52 11.98 -19.91
N LYS A 111 -32.27 12.61 -18.76
CA LYS A 111 -31.53 12.04 -17.62
C LYS A 111 -32.22 10.79 -17.06
N GLN A 112 -33.54 10.81 -16.91
CA GLN A 112 -34.31 9.63 -16.46
C GLN A 112 -34.28 8.48 -17.48
N ARG A 113 -34.37 8.77 -18.79
CA ARG A 113 -34.21 7.76 -19.87
C ARG A 113 -32.81 7.18 -19.92
N ALA A 114 -31.77 8.00 -19.74
CA ALA A 114 -30.38 7.55 -19.66
C ALA A 114 -30.15 6.66 -18.43
N LYS A 115 -30.68 7.05 -17.27
CA LYS A 115 -30.67 6.21 -16.05
C LYS A 115 -31.37 4.87 -16.27
N LYS A 116 -32.58 4.87 -16.85
CA LYS A 116 -33.33 3.64 -17.15
C LYS A 116 -32.55 2.71 -18.09
N ARG A 117 -31.97 3.24 -19.18
CA ARG A 117 -31.06 2.47 -20.06
C ARG A 117 -29.84 1.91 -19.31
N LYS A 118 -29.25 2.66 -18.38
CA LYS A 118 -28.10 2.20 -17.59
C LYS A 118 -28.50 1.08 -16.61
N GLU A 119 -29.69 1.14 -16.02
CA GLU A 119 -30.26 0.07 -15.19
C GLU A 119 -30.69 -1.17 -16.00
N GLU A 120 -31.22 -0.99 -17.21
CA GLU A 120 -31.55 -2.09 -18.13
C GLU A 120 -30.27 -2.80 -18.60
N ASN A 121 -29.27 -2.05 -19.11
CA ASN A 121 -27.98 -2.60 -19.50
C ASN A 121 -27.29 -3.36 -18.35
N ALA A 122 -27.35 -2.86 -17.11
CA ALA A 122 -26.81 -3.56 -15.94
C ALA A 122 -27.51 -4.90 -15.68
N ARG A 123 -28.84 -4.99 -15.84
CA ARG A 123 -29.59 -6.25 -15.73
C ARG A 123 -29.21 -7.22 -16.84
N HIS A 124 -29.13 -6.77 -18.09
CA HIS A 124 -28.72 -7.61 -19.22
C HIS A 124 -27.29 -8.15 -19.05
N MET A 125 -26.34 -7.29 -18.66
CA MET A 125 -24.97 -7.70 -18.32
C MET A 125 -24.91 -8.74 -17.18
N SER A 126 -25.75 -8.60 -16.15
CA SER A 126 -25.80 -9.58 -15.04
C SER A 126 -26.28 -10.99 -15.46
N ASN A 127 -27.01 -11.10 -16.57
CA ASN A 127 -27.47 -12.37 -17.12
C ASN A 127 -26.53 -12.97 -18.17
N LEU A 128 -25.61 -12.17 -18.75
CA LEU A 128 -24.70 -12.63 -19.81
C LEU A 128 -23.86 -13.87 -19.42
N PRO A 129 -23.29 -14.00 -18.20
CA PRO A 129 -22.57 -15.21 -17.80
C PRO A 129 -23.46 -16.46 -17.76
N ARG A 130 -24.73 -16.32 -17.35
CA ARG A 130 -25.69 -17.43 -17.35
C ARG A 130 -26.04 -17.84 -18.77
N LEU A 131 -26.23 -16.88 -19.67
CA LEU A 131 -26.48 -17.14 -21.09
C LEU A 131 -25.30 -17.86 -21.74
N ILE A 132 -24.06 -17.45 -21.47
CA ILE A 132 -22.84 -18.13 -21.94
C ILE A 132 -22.78 -19.58 -21.44
N ILE A 133 -23.03 -19.83 -20.16
CA ILE A 133 -23.07 -21.20 -19.60
C ILE A 133 -24.16 -22.06 -20.26
N ALA A 134 -25.35 -21.50 -20.50
CA ALA A 134 -26.44 -22.18 -21.20
C ALA A 134 -26.08 -22.49 -22.67
N CYS A 135 -25.46 -21.54 -23.38
CA CYS A 135 -25.02 -21.71 -24.77
C CYS A 135 -23.92 -22.78 -24.89
N ASN A 136 -22.95 -22.80 -23.96
CA ASN A 136 -21.90 -23.82 -23.96
C ASN A 136 -22.45 -25.23 -23.63
N ARG A 137 -23.49 -25.33 -22.80
CA ARG A 137 -24.25 -26.58 -22.61
C ARG A 137 -25.02 -26.99 -23.87
N ALA A 138 -25.66 -26.03 -24.56
CA ALA A 138 -26.39 -26.28 -25.81
C ALA A 138 -25.47 -26.79 -26.92
N LEU A 139 -24.31 -26.16 -27.15
CA LEU A 139 -23.29 -26.61 -28.09
C LEU A 139 -22.78 -28.02 -27.71
N GLY A 140 -22.46 -28.24 -26.43
CA GLY A 140 -21.99 -29.54 -25.95
C GLY A 140 -22.99 -30.69 -26.16
N LEU A 141 -24.29 -30.41 -26.09
CA LEU A 141 -25.36 -31.38 -26.37
C LEU A 141 -25.55 -31.61 -27.88
N LEU A 142 -25.58 -30.56 -28.69
CA LEU A 142 -25.68 -30.64 -30.15
C LEU A 142 -24.51 -31.43 -30.77
N VAL A 143 -23.29 -31.19 -30.31
CA VAL A 143 -22.09 -31.90 -30.78
C VAL A 143 -22.14 -33.40 -30.44
N ARG A 144 -22.63 -33.77 -29.24
CA ARG A 144 -22.84 -35.17 -28.86
C ARG A 144 -23.93 -35.86 -29.70
N GLN A 145 -25.03 -35.16 -29.99
CA GLN A 145 -26.13 -35.71 -30.79
C GLN A 145 -25.73 -35.99 -32.25
N HIS A 146 -24.80 -35.23 -32.83
CA HIS A 146 -24.41 -35.39 -34.25
C HIS A 146 -23.20 -36.29 -34.51
N ASN A 147 -22.28 -36.47 -33.56
CA ASN A 147 -21.05 -37.25 -33.77
C ASN A 147 -21.10 -38.69 -33.22
N GLY A 148 -22.14 -39.05 -32.47
CA GLY A 148 -22.16 -40.30 -31.72
C GLY A 148 -21.26 -40.27 -30.48
N ASP A 149 -21.16 -41.41 -29.80
CA ASP A 149 -20.47 -41.49 -28.52
C ASP A 149 -18.95 -41.58 -28.71
N VAL A 150 -18.27 -40.43 -28.62
CA VAL A 150 -16.82 -40.31 -28.72
C VAL A 150 -16.26 -39.96 -27.34
N SER A 151 -15.80 -41.00 -26.63
CA SER A 151 -14.95 -40.86 -25.45
C SER A 151 -13.58 -40.31 -25.86
N ASP A 152 -13.12 -39.26 -25.17
CA ASP A 152 -11.76 -38.69 -25.21
C ASP A 152 -11.17 -38.35 -26.60
N GLY A 153 -11.40 -37.12 -27.04
CA GLY A 153 -10.67 -36.50 -28.14
C GLY A 153 -10.88 -34.98 -28.19
N LEU A 154 -9.81 -34.21 -28.46
CA LEU A 154 -9.93 -32.76 -28.65
C LEU A 154 -10.71 -32.44 -29.94
N LEU A 155 -11.60 -31.46 -29.87
CA LEU A 155 -12.36 -30.95 -31.00
C LEU A 155 -11.44 -30.22 -31.99
N GLN A 156 -11.04 -30.89 -33.08
CA GLN A 156 -10.47 -30.23 -34.25
C GLN A 156 -11.57 -29.47 -35.02
N SER A 157 -11.24 -28.26 -35.49
CA SER A 157 -12.15 -27.36 -36.22
C SER A 157 -12.63 -27.88 -37.57
N SER A 158 -11.99 -28.93 -38.11
CA SER A 158 -12.25 -29.54 -39.41
C SER A 158 -13.58 -30.30 -39.52
N ASN A 159 -14.22 -30.68 -38.41
CA ASN A 159 -15.40 -31.55 -38.41
C ASN A 159 -16.74 -30.83 -38.13
N LEU A 160 -16.76 -29.49 -38.06
CA LEU A 160 -18.01 -28.73 -37.92
C LEU A 160 -18.80 -28.67 -39.23
N LYS A 161 -19.63 -29.68 -39.48
CA LYS A 161 -20.71 -29.58 -40.47
C LYS A 161 -21.63 -28.40 -40.11
N SER A 162 -22.10 -27.67 -41.12
CA SER A 162 -22.90 -26.47 -40.94
C SER A 162 -24.26 -26.76 -40.30
N PHE A 163 -24.40 -26.48 -39.00
CA PHE A 163 -25.71 -26.45 -38.33
C PHE A 163 -26.62 -25.40 -38.97
N THR A 164 -27.89 -25.75 -39.17
CA THR A 164 -28.88 -24.80 -39.69
C THR A 164 -29.42 -23.90 -38.57
N PHE A 165 -29.86 -22.70 -38.96
CA PHE A 165 -30.45 -21.71 -38.06
C PHE A 165 -31.60 -22.26 -37.20
N ASN A 166 -32.39 -23.20 -37.73
CA ASN A 166 -33.54 -23.77 -37.03
C ASN A 166 -33.14 -24.83 -35.99
N GLU A 167 -32.09 -25.62 -36.22
CA GLU A 167 -31.59 -26.62 -35.27
C GLU A 167 -31.06 -25.93 -34.01
N LEU A 168 -30.17 -24.93 -34.19
CA LEU A 168 -29.62 -24.14 -33.09
C LEU A 168 -30.72 -23.43 -32.28
N LYS A 169 -31.67 -22.79 -32.98
CA LYS A 169 -32.82 -22.09 -32.37
C LYS A 169 -33.75 -23.03 -31.59
N THR A 170 -33.89 -24.28 -32.02
CA THR A 170 -34.72 -25.28 -31.34
C THR A 170 -34.01 -25.83 -30.10
N ALA A 171 -32.72 -26.16 -30.19
CA ALA A 171 -31.94 -26.65 -29.06
C ALA A 171 -31.85 -25.62 -27.91
N ILE A 172 -31.66 -24.33 -28.23
CA ILE A 172 -31.62 -23.25 -27.24
C ILE A 172 -32.99 -23.09 -26.55
N ARG A 173 -34.09 -23.13 -27.32
CA ARG A 173 -35.44 -23.02 -26.76
C ARG A 173 -35.75 -24.17 -25.80
N ASN A 174 -35.49 -25.40 -26.23
CA ASN A 174 -35.69 -26.60 -25.41
C ASN A 174 -34.89 -26.59 -24.09
N LEU A 175 -33.73 -25.92 -24.05
CA LEU A 175 -32.93 -25.75 -22.83
C LEU A 175 -33.43 -24.63 -21.92
N LEU A 176 -34.01 -23.56 -22.48
CA LEU A 176 -34.61 -22.47 -21.70
C LEU A 176 -35.96 -22.88 -21.09
N ASP A 177 -36.77 -23.67 -21.82
CA ASP A 177 -38.04 -24.19 -21.33
C ASP A 177 -37.84 -25.22 -20.18
N PHE A 178 -36.71 -25.93 -20.15
CA PHE A 178 -36.42 -26.95 -19.13
C PHE A 178 -36.15 -26.40 -17.72
N ASP A 179 -35.74 -25.13 -17.60
CA ASP A 179 -35.47 -24.46 -16.30
C ASP A 179 -36.72 -23.76 -15.70
N VAL A 180 -37.87 -23.80 -16.38
CA VAL A 180 -39.09 -23.07 -15.94
C VAL A 180 -39.95 -23.88 -14.95
N GLU A 181 -39.89 -25.21 -14.95
CA GLU A 181 -40.86 -26.06 -14.24
C GLU A 181 -40.41 -26.59 -12.87
N SER A 182 -39.33 -26.06 -12.27
CA SER A 182 -38.87 -26.51 -10.93
C SER A 182 -38.93 -25.45 -9.82
N SER A 183 -39.81 -25.69 -8.85
CA SER A 183 -39.84 -25.09 -7.49
C SER A 183 -40.39 -23.66 -7.26
N CYS A 184 -41.48 -23.29 -7.94
CA CYS A 184 -42.46 -22.38 -7.32
C CYS A 184 -43.47 -23.16 -6.46
N VAL A 185 -43.33 -23.12 -5.13
CA VAL A 185 -44.33 -23.67 -4.19
C VAL A 185 -44.68 -22.60 -3.15
N ASP A 186 -45.90 -22.06 -3.26
CA ASP A 186 -46.46 -21.13 -2.29
C ASP A 186 -46.95 -21.85 -1.01
N ARG A 187 -46.69 -21.24 0.16
CA ARG A 187 -47.32 -21.59 1.44
C ARG A 187 -47.44 -20.35 2.32
N SER A 188 -48.60 -19.72 2.28
CA SER A 188 -49.07 -18.77 3.31
C SER A 188 -49.94 -19.46 4.37
N SER A 189 -50.09 -18.83 5.55
CA SER A 189 -50.68 -19.36 6.79
C SER A 189 -49.82 -20.45 7.50
N ARG A 190 -49.90 -20.70 8.81
CA ARG A 190 -50.96 -20.38 9.81
C ARG A 190 -50.40 -20.45 11.26
N TRP A 191 -51.01 -19.70 12.21
CA TRP A 191 -50.73 -19.66 13.67
C TRP A 191 -49.37 -19.05 14.09
N GLY A 192 -49.21 -18.49 15.29
CA GLY A 192 -50.17 -18.26 16.39
C GLY A 192 -49.58 -17.41 17.53
N SER A 193 -50.43 -16.85 18.39
CA SER A 193 -50.03 -15.86 19.41
C SER A 193 -49.52 -16.47 20.73
N GLN A 194 -48.45 -15.90 21.28
CA GLN A 194 -48.16 -15.74 22.72
C GLN A 194 -47.10 -14.64 22.87
N GLY A 195 -47.16 -13.69 23.81
CA GLY A 195 -48.13 -13.50 24.90
C GLY A 195 -47.50 -13.77 26.26
N GLY A 196 -46.70 -12.83 26.76
CA GLY A 196 -46.00 -12.96 28.04
C GLY A 196 -45.41 -11.63 28.51
N GLU A 197 -46.19 -10.89 29.31
CA GLU A 197 -45.67 -9.77 30.09
C GLU A 197 -44.92 -10.28 31.32
N LEU A 198 -43.86 -9.57 31.73
CA LEU A 198 -43.42 -9.57 33.12
C LEU A 198 -43.08 -8.13 33.52
N SER A 199 -43.56 -7.73 34.69
CA SER A 199 -43.61 -6.34 35.17
C SER A 199 -43.12 -6.26 36.63
N SER A 200 -43.03 -5.05 37.17
CA SER A 200 -42.83 -4.71 38.58
C SER A 200 -41.39 -4.85 39.15
N ARG A 201 -40.97 -4.10 40.18
CA ARG A 201 -41.19 -2.65 40.46
C ARG A 201 -40.17 -2.15 41.49
N ALA A 202 -39.71 -0.91 41.31
CA ALA A 202 -39.18 0.04 42.30
C ALA A 202 -38.57 -0.45 43.65
N ALA A 203 -37.29 -0.11 43.84
CA ALA A 203 -36.74 0.32 45.14
C ALA A 203 -35.86 1.57 44.91
N GLY A 204 -35.66 2.43 45.91
CA GLY A 204 -34.86 3.65 45.76
C GLY A 204 -34.62 4.43 47.06
N LYS A 205 -33.89 5.57 46.97
CA LYS A 205 -33.28 6.36 48.06
C LYS A 205 -32.03 5.68 48.66
N ARG A 206 -30.87 6.32 48.92
CA ARG A 206 -30.48 7.76 49.00
C ARG A 206 -29.01 7.99 48.56
N ARG A 207 -28.72 9.21 48.08
CA ARG A 207 -27.44 9.99 48.15
C ARG A 207 -26.08 9.26 48.26
N LYS A 208 -25.20 9.52 47.28
CA LYS A 208 -24.16 10.58 47.38
C LYS A 208 -23.70 10.99 45.97
N GLU A 209 -23.23 12.22 45.82
CA GLU A 209 -22.62 12.70 44.58
C GLU A 209 -21.15 12.29 44.51
N ILE A 210 -20.78 11.61 43.44
CA ILE A 210 -19.39 11.52 42.95
C ILE A 210 -19.49 11.66 41.42
N HIS A 211 -18.84 12.67 40.85
CA HIS A 211 -18.75 12.82 39.40
C HIS A 211 -17.71 11.85 38.83
N SER A 212 -18.07 10.58 38.71
CA SER A 212 -17.24 9.59 38.04
C SER A 212 -17.15 9.88 36.54
N ARG A 213 -15.98 10.35 36.08
CA ARG A 213 -15.63 10.44 34.66
C ARG A 213 -15.61 9.01 34.08
N MET A 214 -16.72 8.57 33.50
CA MET A 214 -16.84 7.25 32.87
C MET A 214 -16.09 7.24 31.52
N VAL A 215 -14.78 6.99 31.57
CA VAL A 215 -13.97 6.76 30.36
C VAL A 215 -14.34 5.41 29.77
N VAL A 216 -15.01 5.43 28.61
CA VAL A 216 -15.31 4.22 27.85
C VAL A 216 -14.04 3.81 27.10
N ILE A 217 -13.40 2.72 27.55
CA ILE A 217 -12.25 2.14 26.85
C ILE A 217 -12.72 1.61 25.49
N LEU A 218 -12.41 2.37 24.43
CA LEU A 218 -12.54 1.95 23.05
C LEU A 218 -11.15 1.57 22.51
N ARG A 219 -11.12 0.66 21.53
CA ARG A 219 -9.89 0.09 20.97
C ARG A 219 -8.93 1.18 20.43
N PRO A 220 -7.60 0.93 20.37
CA PRO A 220 -6.58 1.95 20.11
C PRO A 220 -6.81 2.86 18.88
N SER A 221 -7.47 2.37 17.83
CA SER A 221 -7.78 3.14 16.61
C SER A 221 -8.88 4.22 16.75
N LYS A 222 -9.32 4.55 17.98
CA LYS A 222 -10.39 5.53 18.26
C LYS A 222 -10.11 6.50 19.42
N VAL A 223 -8.88 6.98 19.57
CA VAL A 223 -8.59 8.13 20.47
C VAL A 223 -9.08 9.44 19.83
N ALA A 224 -10.37 9.73 19.97
CA ALA A 224 -10.95 11.02 19.62
C ALA A 224 -10.74 12.01 20.79
N VAL A 225 -9.53 12.58 20.89
CA VAL A 225 -9.20 13.59 21.92
C VAL A 225 -10.12 14.80 21.77
N ILE A 226 -10.88 15.12 22.82
CA ILE A 226 -11.68 16.35 22.89
C ILE A 226 -10.74 17.50 23.26
N TRP A 227 -10.02 18.01 22.27
CA TRP A 227 -9.15 19.18 22.44
C TRP A 227 -9.96 20.40 22.87
N ARG A 228 -9.83 20.78 24.14
CA ARG A 228 -10.15 22.14 24.61
C ARG A 228 -8.90 22.69 25.28
N ARG A 229 -8.42 23.84 24.77
CA ARG A 229 -7.20 24.56 25.17
C ARG A 229 -5.91 23.95 24.61
N VAL A 230 -5.30 24.67 23.66
CA VAL A 230 -3.85 24.60 23.47
C VAL A 230 -3.25 25.37 24.64
N GLY A 231 -2.40 24.70 25.44
CA GLY A 231 -1.68 25.31 26.55
C GLY A 231 -0.31 25.82 26.15
N GLU A 232 0.27 26.70 26.97
CA GLU A 232 1.68 27.07 26.88
C GLU A 232 2.58 25.87 27.26
N TRP A 233 3.87 25.93 26.91
CA TRP A 233 4.84 24.91 27.30
C TRP A 233 4.83 24.69 28.83
N GLY A 234 4.76 23.43 29.27
CA GLY A 234 4.65 23.05 30.68
C GLY A 234 3.23 23.12 31.27
N ALA A 235 2.23 23.66 30.58
CA ALA A 235 0.85 23.71 31.09
C ALA A 235 0.22 22.31 31.30
N GLY A 236 0.54 21.35 30.41
CA GLY A 236 0.01 19.98 30.50
C GLY A 236 0.38 19.28 31.81
N HIS A 237 1.66 19.36 32.20
CA HIS A 237 2.19 18.78 33.45
C HIS A 237 1.66 19.44 34.72
N ARG A 238 1.20 20.69 34.63
CA ARG A 238 0.57 21.41 35.75
C ARG A 238 -0.91 21.05 35.91
N ASP A 239 -1.63 20.94 34.80
CA ASP A 239 -3.08 20.73 34.78
C ASP A 239 -3.45 19.23 34.72
N GLY A 240 -2.47 18.34 34.49
CA GLY A 240 -2.63 16.88 34.38
C GLY A 240 -3.19 16.41 33.04
N ASP A 241 -3.04 17.20 31.97
CA ASP A 241 -3.63 16.89 30.66
C ASP A 241 -2.83 15.82 29.89
N TYR A 242 -3.56 14.89 29.27
CA TYR A 242 -2.99 13.83 28.45
C TYR A 242 -2.33 14.39 27.19
N HIS A 243 -1.08 14.04 26.97
CA HIS A 243 -0.29 14.48 25.81
C HIS A 243 0.54 13.31 25.25
N ARG A 244 1.36 13.56 24.21
CA ARG A 244 2.21 12.53 23.61
C ARG A 244 3.69 12.92 23.65
N ALA A 245 4.54 11.93 23.85
CA ALA A 245 5.98 12.06 23.77
C ALA A 245 6.58 10.93 22.91
N VAL A 246 7.88 11.06 22.64
CA VAL A 246 8.70 10.10 21.93
C VAL A 246 9.90 9.71 22.77
N TYR A 247 10.20 8.42 22.80
CA TYR A 247 11.29 7.85 23.58
C TYR A 247 12.20 7.11 22.59
N VAL A 248 13.45 7.57 22.44
CA VAL A 248 14.43 6.98 21.53
C VAL A 248 15.45 6.17 22.31
N CYS A 249 15.60 4.90 21.93
CA CYS A 249 16.62 3.99 22.44
C CYS A 249 17.64 3.70 21.34
N ILE A 250 18.89 4.12 21.51
CA ILE A 250 20.03 3.65 20.69
C ILE A 250 20.57 2.36 21.33
N TYR A 251 20.59 1.30 20.54
CA TYR A 251 21.15 -0.01 20.90
C TYR A 251 22.33 -0.34 19.99
N ALA A 252 23.47 -0.68 20.57
CA ALA A 252 24.66 -1.15 19.87
C ALA A 252 24.67 -2.68 19.80
N GLU A 253 24.67 -3.22 18.58
CA GLU A 253 24.55 -4.65 18.31
C GLU A 253 25.78 -5.46 18.76
N SER A 254 26.99 -4.94 18.54
CA SER A 254 28.26 -5.63 18.84
C SER A 254 28.52 -5.79 20.34
N THR A 255 28.03 -4.87 21.19
CA THR A 255 28.19 -4.93 22.65
C THR A 255 26.90 -5.30 23.41
N GLN A 256 25.75 -5.31 22.73
CA GLN A 256 24.41 -5.49 23.31
C GLN A 256 24.06 -4.41 24.37
N GLU A 257 24.53 -3.18 24.15
CA GLU A 257 24.37 -2.08 25.09
C GLU A 257 23.36 -1.04 24.61
N LEU A 258 22.57 -0.52 25.54
CA LEU A 258 21.74 0.66 25.35
C LEU A 258 22.54 1.92 25.73
N LEU A 259 22.43 2.97 24.92
CA LEU A 259 22.90 4.30 25.28
C LEU A 259 21.93 4.92 26.29
N LEU A 260 22.41 5.27 27.47
CA LEU A 260 21.66 5.96 28.50
C LEU A 260 22.17 7.40 28.64
N ARG A 261 21.25 8.35 28.78
CA ARG A 261 21.54 9.76 29.11
C ARG A 261 21.42 9.98 30.60
N LYS A 262 22.15 10.96 31.15
CA LYS A 262 21.91 11.49 32.50
C LYS A 262 21.19 12.83 32.35
N HIS A 263 19.99 12.96 32.90
CA HIS A 263 19.23 14.22 32.93
C HIS A 263 20.05 15.32 33.60
N ALA A 264 20.00 16.52 33.05
CA ALA A 264 20.65 17.67 33.67
C ALA A 264 20.06 17.99 35.06
N ASP A 265 20.91 18.43 35.99
CA ASP A 265 20.51 18.72 37.38
C ASP A 265 19.47 19.86 37.49
N CYS A 266 19.27 20.64 36.42
CA CYS A 266 18.25 21.68 36.28
C CYS A 266 16.88 21.20 35.75
N LYS A 267 16.71 19.90 35.45
CA LYS A 267 15.44 19.35 34.95
C LYS A 267 14.37 19.31 36.06
N ASN A 268 13.15 19.71 35.72
CA ASN A 268 11.98 19.58 36.62
C ASN A 268 11.55 18.12 36.85
N SER A 269 12.04 17.18 36.04
CA SER A 269 11.71 15.76 36.02
C SER A 269 12.99 14.94 36.11
N TRP A 270 13.11 14.11 37.15
CA TRP A 270 14.24 13.18 37.36
C TRP A 270 15.65 13.82 37.21
N PRO A 271 15.92 15.01 37.77
CA PRO A 271 17.23 15.66 37.64
C PRO A 271 18.35 14.77 38.17
N GLY A 272 19.43 14.66 37.39
CA GLY A 272 20.58 13.84 37.76
C GLY A 272 20.37 12.33 37.67
N LEU A 273 19.24 11.82 37.16
CA LEU A 273 19.03 10.37 36.98
C LEU A 273 19.40 9.89 35.57
N TRP A 274 19.76 8.61 35.46
CA TRP A 274 20.00 7.91 34.19
C TRP A 274 18.69 7.43 33.56
N ASP A 275 18.54 7.69 32.26
CA ASP A 275 17.32 7.45 31.48
C ASP A 275 17.68 7.01 30.04
N ILE A 276 16.68 6.72 29.21
CA ILE A 276 16.86 6.34 27.80
C ILE A 276 17.54 7.43 26.96
N SER A 277 18.00 7.07 25.75
CA SER A 277 18.95 7.85 24.97
C SER A 277 18.48 9.29 24.68
N SER A 278 17.21 9.47 24.30
CA SER A 278 16.62 10.80 24.13
C SER A 278 15.09 10.76 24.28
N ALA A 279 14.49 11.80 24.86
CA ALA A 279 13.03 11.92 25.01
C ALA A 279 12.53 13.33 24.63
N GLY A 280 11.33 13.43 24.06
CA GLY A 280 10.76 14.74 23.71
C GLY A 280 9.24 14.74 23.52
N HIS A 281 8.60 15.88 23.74
CA HIS A 281 7.16 16.03 23.47
C HIS A 281 6.87 16.18 21.96
N ILE A 282 5.73 15.64 21.51
CA ILE A 282 5.25 15.82 20.13
C ILE A 282 4.42 17.11 20.06
N SER A 283 4.85 18.07 19.23
CA SER A 283 4.13 19.34 19.03
C SER A 283 2.81 19.15 18.28
N ALA A 284 1.89 20.10 18.42
CA ALA A 284 0.61 20.07 17.69
C ALA A 284 0.81 20.25 16.17
N GLY A 285 0.76 19.15 15.43
CA GLY A 285 0.93 19.08 13.97
C GLY A 285 2.10 18.19 13.52
N ASP A 286 3.08 17.97 14.40
CA ASP A 286 4.24 17.14 14.15
C ASP A 286 3.88 15.65 14.07
N SER A 287 4.65 14.89 13.29
CA SER A 287 4.62 13.43 13.38
C SER A 287 5.49 12.96 14.55
N SER A 288 5.20 11.74 15.02
CA SER A 288 5.97 11.07 16.06
C SER A 288 7.43 10.90 15.61
N LEU A 289 7.65 10.35 14.41
CA LEU A 289 8.99 10.14 13.84
C LEU A 289 9.79 11.44 13.60
N ILE A 290 9.13 12.54 13.23
CA ILE A 290 9.81 13.85 13.13
C ILE A 290 10.25 14.33 14.52
N SER A 291 9.37 14.19 15.53
CA SER A 291 9.68 14.55 16.92
C SER A 291 10.84 13.71 17.48
N ALA A 292 10.88 12.41 17.18
CA ALA A 292 11.94 11.49 17.61
C ALA A 292 13.30 11.85 17.02
N ARG A 293 13.33 12.22 15.73
CA ARG A 293 14.55 12.68 15.06
C ARG A 293 15.03 14.02 15.62
N ARG A 294 14.11 14.96 15.84
CA ARG A 294 14.39 16.29 16.41
C ARG A 294 14.93 16.21 17.84
N ALA A 295 14.31 15.40 18.71
CA ALA A 295 14.79 15.22 20.08
C ALA A 295 16.21 14.65 20.14
N LEU A 296 16.51 13.68 19.27
CA LEU A 296 17.86 13.07 19.18
C LEU A 296 18.92 14.04 18.65
N GLU A 297 18.54 14.93 17.73
CA GLU A 297 19.40 16.01 17.22
C GLU A 297 19.62 17.10 18.28
N GLU A 298 18.56 17.51 18.99
CA GLU A 298 18.62 18.54 20.06
C GLU A 298 19.41 18.06 21.29
N GLU A 299 19.05 16.92 21.89
CA GLU A 299 19.62 16.49 23.17
C GLU A 299 21.04 15.90 23.05
N LEU A 300 21.33 15.22 21.93
CA LEU A 300 22.57 14.46 21.74
C LEU A 300 23.42 14.92 20.55
N GLY A 301 22.90 15.76 19.64
CA GLY A 301 23.61 16.14 18.41
C GLY A 301 23.77 15.00 17.41
N ILE A 302 22.85 14.01 17.41
CA ILE A 302 22.90 12.85 16.51
C ILE A 302 21.80 12.94 15.47
N VAL A 303 22.20 13.07 14.20
CA VAL A 303 21.31 13.18 13.05
C VAL A 303 21.24 11.84 12.32
N LEU A 304 20.02 11.32 12.15
CA LEU A 304 19.76 10.03 11.49
C LEU A 304 18.59 10.11 10.49
N PRO A 305 18.62 9.30 9.41
CA PRO A 305 17.54 9.20 8.44
C PRO A 305 16.33 8.48 9.03
N LYS A 306 15.17 8.67 8.40
CA LYS A 306 13.90 8.12 8.89
C LYS A 306 13.85 6.59 8.95
N ASP A 307 14.70 5.89 8.19
CA ASP A 307 14.82 4.43 8.21
C ASP A 307 15.89 3.90 9.17
N ALA A 308 16.41 4.72 10.08
CA ALA A 308 17.17 4.25 11.24
C ALA A 308 16.27 3.95 12.46
N PHE A 309 14.99 4.37 12.45
CA PHE A 309 14.10 4.36 13.61
C PHE A 309 12.96 3.34 13.45
N GLU A 310 12.93 2.31 14.29
CA GLU A 310 11.81 1.37 14.35
C GLU A 310 10.84 1.75 15.48
N LEU A 311 9.57 2.06 15.17
CA LEU A 311 8.53 2.15 16.19
C LEU A 311 8.22 0.75 16.72
N ILE A 312 8.72 0.40 17.91
CA ILE A 312 8.66 -0.96 18.44
C ILE A 312 7.40 -1.23 19.27
N PHE A 313 6.93 -0.24 20.04
CA PHE A 313 5.64 -0.25 20.74
C PHE A 313 5.26 1.18 21.13
N ASN A 314 4.04 1.36 21.64
CA ASN A 314 3.68 2.52 22.43
C ASN A 314 3.05 2.11 23.76
N PHE A 315 3.12 2.99 24.75
CA PHE A 315 2.55 2.76 26.08
C PHE A 315 1.91 4.01 26.66
N LEU A 316 1.10 3.84 27.72
CA LEU A 316 0.58 4.95 28.52
C LEU A 316 1.36 4.97 29.85
N ARG A 317 1.84 6.14 30.24
CA ARG A 317 2.58 6.36 31.48
C ARG A 317 1.96 7.52 32.26
N ASP A 318 1.32 7.23 33.37
CA ASP A 318 0.91 8.23 34.36
C ASP A 318 1.88 8.23 35.56
N TRP A 319 2.33 9.42 35.97
CA TRP A 319 3.10 9.59 37.20
C TRP A 319 2.93 10.98 37.79
N THR A 320 3.36 11.15 39.02
CA THR A 320 3.31 12.44 39.71
C THR A 320 4.57 12.63 40.54
N THR A 321 5.24 13.75 40.36
CA THR A 321 6.46 14.14 41.08
C THR A 321 6.33 15.55 41.66
N ASN A 322 7.40 16.07 42.27
CA ASN A 322 7.46 17.39 42.91
C ASN A 322 6.28 17.62 43.88
N ASN A 323 6.04 16.66 44.78
CA ASN A 323 4.98 16.67 45.79
C ASN A 323 3.56 16.95 45.26
N GLY A 324 3.24 16.53 44.03
CA GLY A 324 1.93 16.73 43.42
C GLY A 324 1.81 17.93 42.50
N THR A 325 2.91 18.66 42.24
CA THR A 325 2.91 19.86 41.37
C THR A 325 3.28 19.57 39.91
N PHE A 326 3.75 18.36 39.61
CA PHE A 326 4.03 17.88 38.26
C PHE A 326 3.33 16.53 38.07
N ILE A 327 2.25 16.51 37.30
CA ILE A 327 1.42 15.35 36.99
C ILE A 327 1.59 15.07 35.49
N SER A 328 2.32 14.03 35.12
CA SER A 328 2.39 13.63 33.71
C SER A 328 1.43 12.49 33.40
N ASN A 329 0.90 12.54 32.19
CA ASN A 329 -0.03 11.59 31.57
C ASN A 329 0.38 11.46 30.09
N GLU A 330 1.47 10.75 29.84
CA GLU A 330 2.12 10.65 28.52
C GLU A 330 1.70 9.38 27.79
N PHE A 331 1.32 9.54 26.51
CA PHE A 331 1.32 8.45 25.54
C PHE A 331 2.65 8.44 24.80
N ASP A 332 3.46 7.43 25.06
CA ASP A 332 4.86 7.33 24.64
C ASP A 332 4.99 6.42 23.42
N ASP A 333 5.38 7.00 22.28
CA ASP A 333 5.77 6.24 21.08
C ASP A 333 7.27 5.89 21.18
N VAL A 334 7.59 4.60 21.32
CA VAL A 334 8.97 4.13 21.60
C VAL A 334 9.68 3.69 20.32
N TYR A 335 10.78 4.37 20.01
CA TYR A 335 11.63 4.10 18.86
C TYR A 335 12.93 3.41 19.24
N LEU A 336 13.27 2.34 18.53
CA LEU A 336 14.56 1.67 18.61
C LEU A 336 15.42 2.02 17.39
N VAL A 337 16.63 2.52 17.65
CA VAL A 337 17.71 2.70 16.67
C VAL A 337 18.75 1.62 16.92
N THR A 338 19.09 0.84 15.90
CA THR A 338 20.11 -0.22 16.01
C THR A 338 21.37 0.21 15.26
N THR A 339 22.45 0.50 15.99
CA THR A 339 23.79 0.73 15.45
C THR A 339 24.61 -0.57 15.52
N LEU A 340 25.56 -0.75 14.60
CA LEU A 340 26.43 -1.93 14.62
C LEU A 340 27.35 -1.89 15.83
N ASP A 341 28.05 -0.77 16.00
CA ASP A 341 28.93 -0.47 17.13
C ASP A 341 28.42 0.71 17.96
N PRO A 342 28.90 0.86 19.21
CA PRO A 342 28.75 2.08 19.99
C PRO A 342 29.18 3.34 19.23
N ILE A 343 28.47 4.44 19.48
CA ILE A 343 28.86 5.79 19.05
C ILE A 343 29.92 6.29 20.06
N PRO A 344 31.06 6.87 19.61
CA PRO A 344 32.10 7.34 20.52
C PRO A 344 31.56 8.49 21.40
N LEU A 345 31.94 8.54 22.68
CA LEU A 345 31.38 9.52 23.63
C LEU A 345 31.73 10.97 23.24
N GLU A 346 32.84 11.17 22.52
CA GLU A 346 33.29 12.42 21.94
C GLU A 346 32.50 12.87 20.69
N ALA A 347 31.73 11.98 20.06
CA ALA A 347 30.95 12.29 18.87
C ALA A 347 29.68 13.11 19.17
N PHE A 348 29.15 12.99 20.39
CA PHE A 348 27.91 13.62 20.83
C PHE A 348 28.06 15.13 21.03
N THR A 349 26.98 15.88 20.80
CA THR A 349 26.83 17.29 21.18
C THR A 349 25.71 17.40 22.20
N LEU A 350 26.04 17.14 23.46
CA LEU A 350 25.07 17.17 24.55
C LEU A 350 24.54 18.59 24.77
N GLN A 351 23.22 18.74 24.81
CA GLN A 351 22.59 19.99 25.23
C GLN A 351 22.66 20.11 26.75
N GLU A 352 23.49 21.02 27.28
CA GLU A 352 23.79 21.15 28.72
C GLU A 352 22.54 21.36 29.61
N SER A 353 21.46 21.94 29.09
CA SER A 353 20.19 22.13 29.81
C SER A 353 19.33 20.86 29.92
N GLU A 354 19.71 19.80 29.22
CA GLU A 354 18.94 18.57 29.05
C GLU A 354 19.74 17.31 29.44
N VAL A 355 21.01 17.25 29.08
CA VAL A 355 21.88 16.08 29.28
C VAL A 355 23.23 16.49 29.86
N SER A 356 23.57 15.95 31.05
CA SER A 356 24.88 16.16 31.67
C SER A 356 25.91 15.08 31.36
N ALA A 357 25.49 13.88 30.94
CA ALA A 357 26.38 12.79 30.56
C ALA A 357 25.66 11.75 29.69
N VAL A 358 26.43 10.92 29.00
CA VAL A 358 25.96 9.70 28.32
C VAL A 358 26.86 8.52 28.67
N LYS A 359 26.31 7.30 28.71
CA LYS A 359 27.05 6.05 28.88
C LYS A 359 26.38 4.92 28.11
N TYR A 360 27.13 3.92 27.71
CA TYR A 360 26.56 2.63 27.31
C TYR A 360 26.38 1.72 28.54
N LEU A 361 25.34 0.87 28.50
CA LEU A 361 25.08 -0.13 29.53
C LEU A 361 24.38 -1.35 28.92
N HIS A 362 24.86 -2.56 29.21
CA HIS A 362 24.30 -3.80 28.68
C HIS A 362 22.80 -3.94 29.02
N TYR A 363 21.95 -4.27 28.04
CA TYR A 363 20.48 -4.16 28.20
C TYR A 363 19.93 -4.94 29.40
N ASN A 364 20.40 -6.18 29.62
CA ASN A 364 20.03 -6.99 30.79
C ASN A 364 20.49 -6.39 32.13
N GLN A 365 21.59 -5.63 32.17
CA GLN A 365 22.02 -4.94 33.39
C GLN A 365 21.11 -3.75 33.67
N TYR A 366 20.72 -2.98 32.64
CA TYR A 366 19.75 -1.89 32.79
C TYR A 366 18.38 -2.42 33.26
N ARG A 367 17.85 -3.49 32.65
CA ARG A 367 16.64 -4.20 33.14
C ARG A 367 16.77 -4.59 34.61
N SER A 368 17.94 -5.12 34.99
CA SER A 368 18.22 -5.58 36.37
C SER A 368 18.43 -4.47 37.41
N LEU A 369 18.54 -3.21 37.00
CA LEU A 369 18.64 -2.04 37.87
C LEU A 369 17.26 -1.40 38.04
N LEU A 370 16.51 -1.25 36.95
CA LEU A 370 15.10 -0.86 36.98
C LEU A 370 14.26 -1.82 37.83
N ALA A 371 14.46 -3.14 37.67
CA ALA A 371 13.83 -4.19 38.48
C ALA A 371 14.12 -4.13 39.99
N LYS A 372 15.05 -3.28 40.42
CA LYS A 372 15.43 -3.08 41.83
C LYS A 372 15.07 -1.68 42.35
N GLU A 373 14.42 -0.85 41.52
CA GLU A 373 14.16 0.56 41.80
C GLU A 373 15.46 1.31 42.18
N ASP A 374 16.55 1.04 41.44
CA ASP A 374 17.86 1.64 41.70
C ASP A 374 17.81 3.17 41.58
N PRO A 375 18.14 3.92 42.65
CA PRO A 375 17.83 5.35 42.76
C PRO A 375 18.64 6.26 41.83
N ASP A 376 19.68 5.74 41.17
CA ASP A 376 20.44 6.46 40.13
C ASP A 376 19.68 6.51 38.79
N TYR A 377 18.55 5.83 38.63
CA TYR A 377 17.84 5.64 37.35
C TYR A 377 16.39 6.14 37.39
N ALA A 378 15.90 6.68 36.27
CA ALA A 378 14.50 7.05 36.12
C ALA A 378 13.61 5.79 36.20
N PRO A 379 12.49 5.82 36.96
CA PRO A 379 11.72 4.62 37.27
C PRO A 379 10.84 4.15 36.10
N TYR A 380 10.99 2.87 35.73
CA TYR A 380 10.17 2.19 34.73
C TYR A 380 9.80 0.78 35.20
N ASP A 381 8.54 0.41 34.99
CA ASP A 381 8.04 -0.94 35.25
C ASP A 381 8.51 -1.92 34.14
N VAL A 382 9.39 -2.85 34.54
CA VAL A 382 9.98 -3.88 33.66
C VAL A 382 9.12 -5.12 33.46
N ASP A 383 8.06 -5.29 34.26
CA ASP A 383 7.04 -6.33 34.12
C ASP A 383 5.79 -5.80 33.39
N GLY A 384 5.63 -4.48 33.37
CA GLY A 384 4.64 -3.73 32.60
C GLY A 384 5.04 -3.44 31.14
N GLN A 385 4.37 -2.46 30.53
CA GLN A 385 4.47 -2.22 29.08
C GLN A 385 5.87 -1.80 28.60
N TYR A 386 6.71 -1.23 29.46
CA TYR A 386 8.08 -0.85 29.12
C TYR A 386 9.03 -2.06 29.04
N GLY A 387 8.71 -3.16 29.74
CA GLY A 387 9.44 -4.44 29.66
C GLY A 387 9.58 -4.98 28.23
N GLN A 388 8.65 -4.62 27.35
CA GLN A 388 8.68 -4.95 25.91
C GLN A 388 9.98 -4.54 25.21
N LEU A 389 10.65 -3.45 25.64
CA LEU A 389 11.94 -3.04 25.07
C LEU A 389 12.98 -4.15 25.20
N PHE A 390 13.11 -4.72 26.41
CA PHE A 390 14.07 -5.77 26.70
C PHE A 390 13.68 -7.10 26.06
N ASP A 391 12.40 -7.45 26.08
CA ASP A 391 11.90 -8.68 25.46
C ASP A 391 12.06 -8.66 23.93
N ILE A 392 11.89 -7.49 23.29
CA ILE A 392 12.08 -7.30 21.85
C ILE A 392 13.57 -7.40 21.47
N ILE A 393 14.48 -6.85 22.29
CA ILE A 393 15.92 -7.00 22.11
C ILE A 393 16.34 -8.47 22.29
N GLU A 394 15.92 -9.12 23.39
CA GLU A 394 16.25 -10.53 23.65
C GLU A 394 15.75 -11.42 22.51
N GLN A 395 14.49 -11.28 22.07
CA GLN A 395 13.92 -12.11 21.00
C GLN A 395 14.63 -11.98 19.64
N ARG A 396 15.27 -10.84 19.35
CA ARG A 396 16.04 -10.63 18.10
C ARG A 396 17.38 -11.36 18.12
N TYR A 397 18.11 -11.24 19.22
CA TYR A 397 19.50 -11.71 19.33
C TYR A 397 19.64 -13.08 20.03
N LYS A 398 18.52 -13.69 20.45
CA LYS A 398 18.48 -15.07 20.97
C LYS A 398 18.71 -16.08 19.85
N GLU A 399 19.97 -16.51 19.72
CA GLU A 399 20.39 -17.47 18.70
C GLU A 399 19.63 -18.80 18.75
N ASN A 400 18.85 -19.08 17.71
CA ASN A 400 18.34 -20.41 17.41
C ASN A 400 18.26 -20.62 15.89
N THR A 401 19.41 -20.55 15.23
CA THR A 401 19.59 -20.69 13.78
C THR A 401 18.87 -21.93 13.24
N THR A 402 18.94 -23.07 13.94
CA THR A 402 18.27 -24.32 13.54
C THR A 402 16.75 -24.18 13.49
N ALA A 403 16.12 -23.58 14.51
CA ALA A 403 14.67 -23.35 14.50
C ALA A 403 14.25 -22.33 13.43
N ARG A 404 15.05 -21.27 13.23
CA ARG A 404 14.82 -20.26 12.17
C ARG A 404 14.89 -20.89 10.77
N CYS A 405 15.89 -21.72 10.49
CA CYS A 405 16.00 -22.47 9.23
C CYS A 405 14.79 -23.38 9.01
N LEU A 406 14.41 -24.17 10.03
CA LEU A 406 13.27 -25.09 9.93
C LEU A 406 11.92 -24.38 9.73
N ALA A 407 11.77 -23.16 10.28
CA ALA A 407 10.58 -22.33 10.05
C ALA A 407 10.54 -21.84 8.59
N LEU A 408 11.62 -21.23 8.10
CA LEU A 408 11.71 -20.73 6.72
C LEU A 408 11.57 -21.86 5.69
N GLN A 409 12.20 -23.03 5.91
CA GLN A 409 12.06 -24.20 5.05
C GLN A 409 10.58 -24.62 4.90
N LYS A 410 9.86 -24.80 6.01
CA LYS A 410 8.41 -25.11 6.00
C LYS A 410 7.57 -24.02 5.31
N GLN A 411 7.94 -22.75 5.46
CA GLN A 411 7.25 -21.65 4.79
C GLN A 411 7.47 -21.67 3.27
N ILE A 412 8.70 -21.96 2.82
CA ILE A 412 9.09 -22.11 1.40
C ILE A 412 8.45 -23.35 0.77
N GLU A 413 8.37 -24.49 1.47
CA GLU A 413 7.81 -25.76 0.97
C GLU A 413 6.33 -25.67 0.52
N ARG A 414 5.61 -24.62 0.93
CA ARG A 414 4.24 -24.31 0.45
C ARG A 414 4.19 -23.86 -1.00
N TYR A 415 5.31 -23.37 -1.53
CA TYR A 415 5.42 -22.74 -2.84
C TYR A 415 5.99 -23.75 -3.85
N ALA A 416 5.11 -24.40 -4.59
CA ALA A 416 5.52 -25.37 -5.61
C ALA A 416 6.29 -24.66 -6.75
N SER A 417 7.58 -25.00 -6.91
CA SER A 417 8.42 -24.49 -8.00
C SER A 417 7.97 -25.03 -9.36
N VAL A 418 7.67 -24.13 -10.29
CA VAL A 418 7.24 -24.46 -11.66
C VAL A 418 8.15 -23.76 -12.68
N THR A 419 8.73 -24.52 -13.60
CA THR A 419 9.48 -23.97 -14.75
C THR A 419 8.51 -23.52 -15.84
N LEU A 420 8.41 -22.22 -16.08
CA LEU A 420 7.64 -21.66 -17.20
C LEU A 420 8.41 -21.83 -18.51
N ASN A 421 8.04 -22.84 -19.30
CA ASN A 421 8.56 -23.06 -20.64
C ASN A 421 7.66 -22.34 -21.67
N LEU A 422 8.21 -21.33 -22.35
CA LEU A 422 7.51 -20.56 -23.39
C LEU A 422 7.94 -21.01 -24.79
N GLU A 423 6.99 -21.36 -25.65
CA GLU A 423 7.29 -21.66 -27.06
C GLU A 423 7.34 -20.36 -27.88
N LEU A 424 8.55 -19.96 -28.28
CA LEU A 424 8.80 -18.72 -29.03
C LEU A 424 8.50 -18.83 -30.55
N ARG A 425 7.80 -19.88 -31.01
CA ARG A 425 7.51 -20.07 -32.45
C ARG A 425 6.51 -19.04 -32.95
N GLY A 426 6.76 -18.54 -34.16
CA GLY A 426 5.88 -17.56 -34.84
C GLY A 426 6.15 -16.11 -34.47
N LEU A 427 7.11 -15.81 -33.58
CA LEU A 427 7.65 -14.46 -33.43
C LEU A 427 8.57 -14.12 -34.61
N SER A 428 8.55 -12.86 -35.07
CA SER A 428 9.52 -12.36 -36.05
C SER A 428 10.89 -12.09 -35.38
N GLU A 429 11.94 -11.86 -36.17
CA GLU A 429 13.23 -11.39 -35.64
C GLU A 429 13.11 -10.00 -35.00
N GLY A 430 12.21 -9.16 -35.50
CA GLY A 430 11.88 -7.86 -34.89
C GLY A 430 11.25 -8.04 -33.51
N ASP A 431 10.21 -8.85 -33.43
CA ASP A 431 9.46 -9.10 -32.20
C ASP A 431 10.30 -9.87 -31.16
N THR A 432 11.16 -10.79 -31.61
CA THR A 432 12.11 -11.51 -30.73
C THR A 432 13.12 -10.56 -30.09
N ARG A 433 13.60 -9.54 -30.81
CA ARG A 433 14.49 -8.51 -30.24
C ARG A 433 13.73 -7.52 -29.36
N ALA A 434 12.53 -7.11 -29.76
CA ALA A 434 11.64 -6.29 -28.94
C ALA A 434 11.32 -6.97 -27.60
N LEU A 435 11.03 -8.27 -27.59
CA LEU A 435 10.77 -9.06 -26.37
C LEU A 435 11.91 -8.98 -25.35
N VAL A 436 13.17 -9.02 -25.79
CA VAL A 436 14.34 -8.87 -24.89
C VAL A 436 14.36 -7.49 -24.22
N LEU A 437 13.94 -6.44 -24.91
CA LEU A 437 13.87 -5.08 -24.39
C LEU A 437 12.64 -4.87 -23.49
N ILE A 438 11.49 -5.43 -23.84
CA ILE A 438 10.28 -5.46 -23.00
C ILE A 438 10.57 -6.18 -21.67
N ILE A 439 11.29 -7.31 -21.69
CA ILE A 439 11.72 -8.01 -20.46
C ILE A 439 12.68 -7.17 -19.62
N LYS A 440 13.56 -6.36 -20.23
CA LYS A 440 14.38 -5.38 -19.48
C LYS A 440 13.51 -4.29 -18.84
N ALA A 441 12.53 -3.74 -19.56
CA ALA A 441 11.61 -2.73 -19.02
C ALA A 441 10.75 -3.29 -17.88
N ALA A 442 10.23 -4.52 -18.02
CA ALA A 442 9.50 -5.22 -16.96
C ALA A 442 10.32 -5.37 -15.67
N ARG A 443 11.62 -5.66 -15.76
CA ARG A 443 12.54 -5.70 -14.60
C ARG A 443 12.78 -4.33 -13.94
N VAL A 444 12.45 -3.23 -14.60
CA VAL A 444 12.46 -1.90 -13.97
C VAL A 444 11.17 -1.67 -13.17
N MET A 445 10.07 -2.36 -13.51
CA MET A 445 8.87 -2.34 -12.68
C MET A 445 9.11 -3.08 -11.35
N ASP A 446 9.91 -4.15 -11.32
CA ASP A 446 10.42 -4.75 -10.07
C ASP A 446 11.13 -3.68 -9.20
N GLU A 447 12.04 -2.89 -9.77
CA GLU A 447 12.80 -1.85 -9.04
C GLU A 447 11.86 -0.86 -8.34
N ILE A 448 10.80 -0.40 -9.04
CA ILE A 448 9.79 0.54 -8.51
C ILE A 448 8.86 -0.16 -7.50
N SER A 449 8.39 -1.37 -7.81
CA SER A 449 7.44 -2.13 -6.98
C SER A 449 8.01 -2.42 -5.59
N HIS A 450 9.30 -2.80 -5.50
CA HIS A 450 9.96 -2.98 -4.19
C HIS A 450 9.92 -1.68 -3.37
N GLN A 451 10.18 -0.52 -3.99
CA GLN A 451 10.12 0.80 -3.34
C GLN A 451 8.68 1.21 -2.97
N GLN A 452 7.66 0.79 -3.72
CA GLN A 452 6.25 1.05 -3.40
C GLN A 452 5.79 0.28 -2.16
N VAL A 453 6.23 -0.98 -1.98
CA VAL A 453 5.92 -1.81 -0.81
C VAL A 453 6.45 -1.20 0.49
N TRP A 454 7.72 -0.81 0.53
CA TRP A 454 8.33 -0.14 1.69
C TRP A 454 9.62 0.59 1.30
N HIS A 455 9.89 1.75 1.91
CA HIS A 455 10.96 2.69 1.55
C HIS A 455 12.35 2.03 1.37
N SER A 456 12.83 1.27 2.36
CA SER A 456 14.17 0.67 2.33
C SER A 456 14.17 -0.80 1.91
N ASN A 457 13.04 -1.28 1.38
CA ASN A 457 12.91 -2.63 0.82
C ASN A 457 13.91 -2.93 -0.32
N PRO A 458 14.28 -1.97 -1.20
CA PRO A 458 15.37 -2.19 -2.17
C PRO A 458 16.73 -2.45 -1.51
N ALA A 459 17.05 -1.77 -0.40
CA ALA A 459 18.29 -2.01 0.35
C ALA A 459 18.28 -3.39 1.02
N LEU A 460 17.14 -3.79 1.60
CA LEU A 460 16.96 -5.12 2.17
C LEU A 460 17.09 -6.23 1.11
N ARG A 461 16.49 -6.05 -0.08
CA ARG A 461 16.63 -6.97 -1.23
C ARG A 461 18.09 -7.21 -1.57
N ASP A 462 18.85 -6.13 -1.78
CA ASP A 462 20.21 -6.23 -2.29
C ASP A 462 21.16 -6.77 -1.22
N TRP A 463 20.99 -6.36 0.04
CA TRP A 463 21.71 -6.94 1.18
C TRP A 463 21.48 -8.44 1.34
N LEU A 464 20.23 -8.90 1.37
CA LEU A 464 19.90 -10.32 1.50
C LEU A 464 20.43 -11.14 0.32
N LYS A 465 20.42 -10.58 -0.88
CA LYS A 465 20.93 -11.21 -2.11
C LYS A 465 22.46 -11.36 -2.09
N GLU A 466 23.17 -10.34 -1.61
CA GLU A 466 24.63 -10.37 -1.46
C GLU A 466 25.07 -11.39 -0.40
N HIS A 467 24.37 -11.41 0.75
CA HIS A 467 24.66 -12.30 1.88
C HIS A 467 24.04 -13.70 1.75
N ALA A 468 23.34 -14.00 0.65
CA ALA A 468 22.66 -15.28 0.43
C ALA A 468 23.59 -16.51 0.38
N ALA A 469 24.90 -16.30 0.26
CA ALA A 469 25.92 -17.35 0.28
C ALA A 469 26.60 -17.54 1.65
N THR A 470 26.35 -16.66 2.63
CA THR A 470 27.06 -16.63 3.92
C THR A 470 26.68 -17.79 4.83
N SER A 471 25.40 -18.18 4.87
CA SER A 471 24.91 -19.33 5.63
C SER A 471 23.65 -19.94 5.02
N GLU A 472 23.28 -21.16 5.44
CA GLU A 472 21.99 -21.76 5.09
C GLU A 472 20.81 -20.89 5.57
N LEU A 473 20.93 -20.22 6.71
CA LEU A 473 19.89 -19.31 7.19
C LEU A 473 19.72 -18.13 6.23
N ASP A 474 20.81 -17.49 5.80
CA ASP A 474 20.76 -16.31 4.94
C ASP A 474 20.33 -16.69 3.51
N ARG A 475 20.72 -17.87 3.03
CA ARG A 475 20.19 -18.47 1.80
C ARG A 475 18.67 -18.63 1.88
N LEU A 476 18.13 -19.12 3.00
CA LEU A 476 16.69 -19.28 3.23
C LEU A 476 15.98 -17.93 3.36
N LYS A 477 16.55 -16.94 4.07
CA LYS A 477 16.05 -15.56 4.12
C LYS A 477 15.90 -15.00 2.71
N TRP A 478 16.95 -15.09 1.89
CA TRP A 478 16.94 -14.61 0.51
C TRP A 478 15.92 -15.34 -0.37
N VAL A 479 15.86 -16.68 -0.31
CA VAL A 479 14.86 -17.44 -1.07
C VAL A 479 13.44 -17.02 -0.69
N TYR A 480 13.11 -16.94 0.61
CA TYR A 480 11.76 -16.60 1.03
C TYR A 480 11.41 -15.13 0.77
N TYR A 481 12.37 -14.22 0.93
CA TYR A 481 12.23 -12.83 0.49
C TYR A 481 12.01 -12.72 -1.02
N SER A 482 12.74 -13.47 -1.86
CA SER A 482 12.64 -13.39 -3.32
C SER A 482 11.26 -13.81 -3.86
N ILE A 483 10.52 -14.62 -3.09
CA ILE A 483 9.14 -15.03 -3.33
C ILE A 483 8.15 -13.93 -2.89
N ASN A 484 8.29 -13.39 -1.68
CA ASN A 484 7.32 -12.43 -1.10
C ASN A 484 7.62 -10.94 -1.42
N LYS A 485 8.74 -10.66 -2.09
CA LYS A 485 9.26 -9.30 -2.44
C LYS A 485 9.40 -8.33 -1.27
N SER A 486 9.36 -8.83 -0.03
CA SER A 486 9.26 -8.06 1.20
C SER A 486 9.61 -8.92 2.42
N PRO A 487 9.85 -8.35 3.61
CA PRO A 487 10.06 -9.11 4.85
C PRO A 487 8.77 -9.71 5.46
N TRP A 488 7.61 -9.55 4.80
CA TRP A 488 6.31 -10.01 5.28
C TRP A 488 5.78 -11.16 4.42
N SER A 489 5.12 -12.14 5.04
CA SER A 489 4.59 -13.33 4.36
C SER A 489 3.27 -13.05 3.64
N CYS A 490 3.23 -13.26 2.32
CA CYS A 490 2.02 -13.12 1.51
C CYS A 490 0.96 -14.21 1.80
N LEU A 491 1.32 -15.30 2.50
CA LEU A 491 0.39 -16.36 2.89
C LEU A 491 -0.03 -16.31 4.36
N ASP A 492 0.74 -15.66 5.23
CA ASP A 492 0.50 -15.58 6.68
C ASP A 492 0.06 -14.16 7.08
N GLU A 493 -0.99 -13.64 6.43
CA GLU A 493 -1.62 -12.33 6.75
C GLU A 493 -0.65 -11.12 6.87
N SER A 494 0.48 -11.15 6.15
CA SER A 494 1.59 -10.17 6.26
C SER A 494 2.35 -10.18 7.60
N GLU A 495 2.43 -11.31 8.30
CA GLU A 495 3.37 -11.51 9.40
C GLU A 495 4.83 -11.37 8.92
N ALA A 496 5.65 -10.65 9.69
CA ALA A 496 7.08 -10.50 9.41
C ALA A 496 7.86 -11.78 9.75
N PHE A 497 8.64 -12.29 8.80
CA PHE A 497 9.52 -13.46 8.99
C PHE A 497 10.99 -13.08 9.24
N LEU A 498 11.30 -11.78 9.15
CA LEU A 498 12.59 -11.16 9.50
C LEU A 498 12.39 -10.13 10.62
N THR A 499 13.49 -9.69 11.24
CA THR A 499 13.52 -8.52 12.13
C THR A 499 14.56 -7.49 11.66
N THR A 500 14.58 -6.29 12.24
CA THR A 500 15.62 -5.27 11.93
C THR A 500 17.05 -5.79 12.14
N ALA A 501 17.29 -6.78 13.01
CA ALA A 501 18.60 -7.43 13.15
C ALA A 501 19.04 -8.18 11.87
N ASP A 502 18.09 -8.70 11.09
CA ASP A 502 18.33 -9.34 9.79
C ASP A 502 18.41 -8.35 8.62
N SER A 503 18.25 -7.05 8.88
CA SER A 503 18.12 -6.02 7.85
C SER A 503 19.47 -5.54 7.30
N ALA A 504 19.38 -4.74 6.24
CA ALA A 504 20.54 -4.14 5.59
C ALA A 504 21.30 -3.20 6.52
N VAL A 505 22.63 -3.31 6.53
CA VAL A 505 23.52 -2.33 7.17
C VAL A 505 23.72 -1.16 6.21
N LYS A 506 23.65 0.07 6.74
CA LYS A 506 23.86 1.31 6.00
C LYS A 506 24.89 2.17 6.74
N LEU A 507 25.91 2.63 6.02
CA LEU A 507 26.88 3.62 6.52
C LEU A 507 26.36 5.04 6.30
N LEU A 508 26.49 5.89 7.32
CA LEU A 508 26.21 7.33 7.24
C LEU A 508 27.42 8.13 7.73
N SER A 509 28.06 8.87 6.83
CA SER A 509 29.29 9.63 7.10
C SER A 509 29.07 10.97 7.83
N GLN A 510 27.84 11.51 7.80
CA GLN A 510 27.48 12.78 8.43
C GLN A 510 26.29 12.57 9.37
N CYS A 511 26.59 12.21 10.62
CA CYS A 511 25.60 11.87 11.66
C CYS A 511 25.86 12.52 13.04
N SER A 512 27.06 13.06 13.27
CA SER A 512 27.56 13.49 14.58
C SER A 512 28.77 14.42 14.40
N LYS A 513 29.45 14.82 15.49
CA LYS A 513 30.79 15.39 15.37
C LYS A 513 31.74 14.38 14.69
N PRO A 514 32.67 14.81 13.82
CA PRO A 514 33.71 13.95 13.27
C PRO A 514 34.64 13.42 14.37
N VAL A 515 34.89 12.10 14.35
CA VAL A 515 35.84 11.43 15.26
C VAL A 515 37.01 10.89 14.43
N SER A 516 38.23 11.05 14.94
CA SER A 516 39.44 10.63 14.22
C SER A 516 39.44 9.11 13.96
N GLY A 517 39.66 8.72 12.70
CA GLY A 517 39.73 7.31 12.31
C GLY A 517 38.38 6.60 12.08
N ARG A 518 37.24 7.31 12.08
CA ARG A 518 35.91 6.74 11.80
C ARG A 518 35.27 7.40 10.58
N GLU A 519 34.90 6.60 9.57
CA GLU A 519 34.30 7.09 8.31
C GLU A 519 32.81 7.45 8.43
N GLY A 520 32.12 6.94 9.46
CA GLY A 520 30.71 7.22 9.73
C GLY A 520 30.10 6.33 10.82
N LEU A 521 28.78 6.32 10.89
CA LEU A 521 27.98 5.44 11.72
C LEU A 521 27.26 4.40 10.87
N GLU A 522 27.44 3.12 11.21
CA GLU A 522 26.70 2.01 10.63
C GLU A 522 25.47 1.68 11.47
N TYR A 523 24.32 1.54 10.80
CA TYR A 523 23.03 1.22 11.41
C TYR A 523 22.23 0.23 10.55
N LYS A 524 21.30 -0.48 11.17
CA LYS A 524 20.35 -1.35 10.44
C LYS A 524 19.20 -0.52 9.88
N ALA A 525 18.81 -0.78 8.64
CA ALA A 525 17.59 -0.22 8.05
C ALA A 525 16.35 -0.78 8.77
N ALA A 526 15.74 0.03 9.64
CA ALA A 526 14.60 -0.32 10.46
C ALA A 526 13.33 -0.58 9.62
N PHE A 527 12.68 -1.73 9.83
CA PHE A 527 11.33 -1.98 9.30
C PHE A 527 10.37 -2.41 10.42
N PRO A 528 9.09 -2.00 10.35
CA PRO A 528 8.12 -2.32 11.37
C PRO A 528 7.71 -3.79 11.32
N LYS A 529 7.47 -4.37 12.50
CA LYS A 529 6.93 -5.74 12.67
C LYS A 529 5.60 -5.96 11.93
N LEU A 530 4.78 -4.92 11.82
CA LEU A 530 3.55 -4.92 11.02
C LEU A 530 3.79 -4.19 9.69
N LYS A 531 3.39 -4.79 8.58
CA LYS A 531 3.44 -4.15 7.26
C LYS A 531 2.66 -2.81 7.27
N PRO A 532 3.25 -1.68 6.81
CA PRO A 532 2.53 -0.41 6.76
C PRO A 532 1.30 -0.51 5.84
N PRO A 533 0.07 -0.16 6.30
CA PRO A 533 -1.13 -0.31 5.48
C PRO A 533 -1.16 0.67 4.29
N GLY A 534 -0.48 1.82 4.40
CA GLY A 534 -0.28 2.75 3.29
C GLY A 534 0.98 2.47 2.45
N ALA A 535 1.62 1.31 2.66
CA ALA A 535 2.91 0.92 2.09
C ALA A 535 3.94 2.08 2.14
N ASN A 536 4.53 2.47 1.01
CA ASN A 536 5.35 3.68 0.86
C ASN A 536 4.66 4.80 0.05
N PHE A 537 3.32 4.78 -0.06
CA PHE A 537 2.58 5.79 -0.83
C PHE A 537 2.18 7.03 -0.02
N TYR A 538 2.23 6.94 1.32
CA TYR A 538 1.82 8.00 2.25
C TYR A 538 2.85 8.13 3.39
N PRO A 539 2.87 9.26 4.12
CA PRO A 539 3.64 9.35 5.36
C PRO A 539 3.15 8.27 6.36
N PRO A 540 4.04 7.63 7.14
CA PRO A 540 3.69 6.48 7.97
C PRO A 540 2.72 6.80 9.12
N ASP A 541 2.48 8.08 9.39
CA ASP A 541 1.56 8.58 10.42
C ASP A 541 0.13 8.85 9.91
N LYS A 542 -0.23 8.38 8.71
CA LYS A 542 -1.59 8.52 8.15
C LYS A 542 -2.47 7.32 8.44
N ASP A 543 -3.50 7.57 9.24
CA ASP A 543 -4.60 6.62 9.50
C ASP A 543 -5.91 7.00 8.78
N LYS A 544 -6.11 8.28 8.45
CA LYS A 544 -7.31 8.83 7.78
C LYS A 544 -6.98 10.09 6.96
N MET A 545 -7.68 10.32 5.85
CA MET A 545 -7.59 11.57 5.05
C MET A 545 -8.37 12.76 5.68
N HIS A 546 -8.58 12.80 6.98
CA HIS A 546 -9.24 13.93 7.63
C HIS A 546 -8.27 15.11 7.83
N GLY A 547 -8.75 16.34 7.62
CA GLY A 547 -7.96 17.57 7.74
C GLY A 547 -7.46 18.15 6.41
N LEU A 548 -7.56 17.40 5.31
CA LEU A 548 -7.33 17.93 3.97
C LEU A 548 -8.54 18.78 3.50
N PRO A 549 -8.30 19.95 2.85
CA PRO A 549 -9.33 20.69 2.13
C PRO A 549 -10.02 19.85 1.05
N LYS A 550 -11.30 20.15 0.75
CA LYS A 550 -12.08 19.36 -0.23
C LYS A 550 -11.52 19.48 -1.66
N ASP A 551 -11.01 20.65 -1.98
CA ASP A 551 -10.29 21.02 -3.19
C ASP A 551 -9.02 20.18 -3.42
N GLN A 552 -8.33 19.76 -2.35
CA GLN A 552 -7.17 18.86 -2.44
C GLN A 552 -7.56 17.37 -2.53
N LEU A 553 -8.83 17.01 -2.29
CA LEU A 553 -9.23 15.60 -2.15
C LEU A 553 -9.14 14.82 -3.46
N GLU A 554 -9.45 15.43 -4.61
CA GLU A 554 -9.35 14.77 -5.91
C GLU A 554 -7.88 14.50 -6.29
N GLU A 555 -6.98 15.43 -5.98
CA GLU A 555 -5.54 15.23 -6.17
C GLU A 555 -4.97 14.14 -5.26
N VAL A 556 -5.33 14.16 -3.97
CA VAL A 556 -4.80 13.21 -2.97
C VAL A 556 -5.36 11.79 -3.14
N THR A 557 -6.58 11.64 -3.68
CA THR A 557 -7.18 10.33 -4.01
C THR A 557 -6.78 9.79 -5.39
N GLY A 558 -6.00 10.53 -6.19
CA GLY A 558 -5.53 10.09 -7.50
C GLY A 558 -4.62 8.86 -7.48
N PHE A 559 -4.77 7.97 -8.48
CA PHE A 559 -4.10 6.66 -8.55
C PHE A 559 -2.59 6.71 -8.75
N PHE A 560 -2.10 7.71 -9.50
CA PHE A 560 -0.73 7.78 -10.02
C PHE A 560 0.11 8.86 -9.31
N ASN A 561 -0.03 8.99 -8.00
CA ASN A 561 0.78 9.90 -7.17
C ASN A 561 1.00 9.36 -5.75
N VAL A 562 2.16 9.69 -5.15
CA VAL A 562 2.42 9.49 -3.71
C VAL A 562 2.17 10.78 -2.93
N ILE A 563 1.95 10.68 -1.63
CA ILE A 563 1.76 11.81 -0.71
C ILE A 563 2.98 11.94 0.19
N LYS A 564 3.52 13.15 0.32
CA LYS A 564 4.71 13.46 1.13
C LYS A 564 4.48 14.66 2.04
N ARG A 565 5.39 14.85 2.99
CA ARG A 565 5.42 15.97 3.95
C ARG A 565 6.53 16.95 3.58
N ARG A 566 6.26 18.27 3.63
CA ARG A 566 7.29 19.30 3.40
C ARG A 566 8.32 19.32 4.52
N SER A 567 7.87 19.05 5.75
CA SER A 567 8.70 18.86 6.94
C SER A 567 9.73 17.72 6.82
N GLU A 568 9.43 16.64 6.08
CA GLU A 568 10.41 15.58 5.79
C GLU A 568 11.50 16.07 4.83
N LEU A 569 11.13 16.78 3.76
CA LEU A 569 12.09 17.33 2.78
C LEU A 569 13.12 18.27 3.43
N SER A 570 12.70 19.13 4.35
CA SER A 570 13.63 20.06 5.02
C SER A 570 14.71 19.34 5.83
N ILE A 571 14.37 18.21 6.47
CA ILE A 571 15.35 17.41 7.23
C ILE A 571 16.24 16.62 6.25
N GLU A 572 15.67 16.05 5.18
CA GLU A 572 16.44 15.32 4.16
C GLU A 572 17.41 16.22 3.39
N ALA A 573 17.05 17.49 3.12
CA ALA A 573 17.95 18.49 2.54
C ALA A 573 19.08 18.89 3.51
N SER A 574 18.78 19.01 4.81
CA SER A 574 19.78 19.28 5.85
C SER A 574 20.84 18.17 5.92
N MET A 575 20.40 16.90 6.00
CA MET A 575 21.30 15.73 6.07
C MET A 575 22.23 15.56 4.85
N THR A 576 21.82 16.04 3.68
CA THR A 576 22.53 15.79 2.41
C THR A 576 23.46 16.93 2.00
N ASN A 577 23.50 18.04 2.74
CA ASN A 577 24.13 19.30 2.32
C ASN A 577 23.67 19.79 0.93
N LEU A 578 22.54 19.28 0.43
CA LEU A 578 21.85 19.76 -0.77
C LEU A 578 21.06 21.02 -0.42
N ALA A 579 21.79 22.07 -0.09
CA ALA A 579 21.32 23.45 -0.12
C ALA A 579 21.08 23.87 -1.59
N VAL A 580 20.13 23.21 -2.24
CA VAL A 580 19.70 23.54 -3.59
C VAL A 580 19.13 24.96 -3.55
N LYS A 581 19.88 25.90 -4.12
CA LYS A 581 19.39 27.25 -4.41
C LYS A 581 18.39 27.19 -5.58
N ASN A 582 17.28 26.50 -5.39
CA ASN A 582 16.11 26.64 -6.24
C ASN A 582 15.63 28.07 -6.07
N HIS A 583 16.01 28.91 -7.03
CA HIS A 583 15.75 30.35 -7.00
C HIS A 583 14.33 30.69 -7.45
N ASP A 584 13.47 29.68 -7.57
CA ASP A 584 12.04 29.75 -7.81
C ASP A 584 11.36 30.33 -6.57
N ASN A 585 11.37 31.67 -6.53
CA ASN A 585 10.76 32.49 -5.49
C ASN A 585 9.22 32.53 -5.63
N ASP A 586 8.63 31.36 -5.85
CA ASP A 586 7.19 31.17 -5.82
C ASP A 586 6.70 31.47 -4.42
N ASN A 587 5.93 32.56 -4.31
CA ASN A 587 5.24 32.94 -3.09
C ASN A 587 4.04 31.98 -2.90
N VAL A 588 4.33 30.72 -2.59
CA VAL A 588 3.34 29.74 -2.15
C VAL A 588 2.78 30.23 -0.82
N ALA A 589 1.67 30.96 -0.91
CA ALA A 589 0.96 31.50 0.24
C ALA A 589 0.68 30.38 1.25
N VAL A 590 0.79 30.70 2.55
CA VAL A 590 0.71 29.75 3.66
C VAL A 590 -0.68 29.09 3.69
N SER A 591 -0.82 27.97 2.99
CA SER A 591 -2.09 27.32 2.70
C SER A 591 -2.20 25.98 3.42
N GLY A 592 -2.51 26.06 4.72
CA GLY A 592 -3.19 25.03 5.52
C GLY A 592 -2.45 23.72 5.86
N THR A 593 -1.65 23.14 4.98
CA THR A 593 -1.26 21.71 5.06
C THR A 593 0.20 21.43 4.71
N ASP A 594 0.90 20.71 5.60
CA ASP A 594 2.26 20.16 5.37
C ASP A 594 2.32 19.07 4.27
N LEU A 595 1.17 18.53 3.88
CA LEU A 595 1.05 17.47 2.88
C LEU A 595 1.04 18.04 1.45
N TYR A 596 1.63 17.30 0.53
CA TYR A 596 1.57 17.56 -0.91
C TYR A 596 1.67 16.24 -1.70
N ASN A 597 1.25 16.26 -2.97
CA ASN A 597 1.30 15.13 -3.90
C ASN A 597 2.58 15.15 -4.76
N VAL A 598 3.03 13.98 -5.19
CA VAL A 598 4.09 13.81 -6.19
C VAL A 598 3.63 12.78 -7.23
N PRO A 599 3.44 13.16 -8.51
CA PRO A 599 3.07 12.21 -9.56
C PRO A 599 4.18 11.18 -9.79
N TYR A 600 3.80 9.95 -10.15
CA TYR A 600 4.73 8.84 -10.35
C TYR A 600 5.85 9.15 -11.35
N CYS A 601 5.58 9.92 -12.42
CA CYS A 601 6.62 10.34 -13.38
C CYS A 601 7.74 11.19 -12.76
N LYS A 602 7.47 11.87 -11.64
CA LYS A 602 8.47 12.61 -10.84
C LYS A 602 9.08 11.75 -9.74
N GLU A 603 8.25 10.98 -9.03
CA GLU A 603 8.70 10.14 -7.91
C GLU A 603 9.67 9.04 -8.35
N TYR A 604 9.38 8.39 -9.49
CA TYR A 604 10.16 7.26 -10.02
C TYR A 604 10.91 7.63 -11.31
N MET A 605 11.15 8.92 -11.55
CA MET A 605 11.65 9.49 -12.81
C MET A 605 12.85 8.73 -13.40
N SER A 606 13.87 8.41 -12.60
CA SER A 606 15.08 7.72 -13.08
C SER A 606 14.76 6.33 -13.66
N SER A 607 13.93 5.56 -12.95
CA SER A 607 13.46 4.24 -13.37
C SER A 607 12.52 4.35 -14.58
N LEU A 608 11.59 5.30 -14.56
CA LEU A 608 10.59 5.47 -15.62
C LEU A 608 11.20 5.96 -16.95
N SER A 609 12.23 6.81 -16.93
CA SER A 609 12.99 7.17 -18.15
C SER A 609 13.71 5.95 -18.74
N LYS A 610 14.44 5.19 -17.91
CA LYS A 610 15.12 3.94 -18.29
C LYS A 610 14.14 2.91 -18.90
N ALA A 611 12.93 2.81 -18.35
CA ALA A 611 11.88 1.95 -18.89
C ALA A 611 11.29 2.50 -20.20
N ALA A 612 11.04 3.80 -20.31
CA ALA A 612 10.52 4.45 -21.50
C ALA A 612 11.48 4.33 -22.70
N GLU A 613 12.79 4.51 -22.48
CA GLU A 613 13.84 4.30 -23.50
C GLU A 613 13.81 2.87 -24.07
N LEU A 614 13.75 1.86 -23.18
CA LEU A 614 13.67 0.45 -23.57
C LEU A 614 12.39 0.11 -24.34
N LEU A 615 11.25 0.70 -23.97
CA LEU A 615 9.98 0.52 -24.68
C LEU A 615 9.97 1.23 -26.05
N LEU A 616 10.58 2.40 -26.17
CA LEU A 616 10.77 3.09 -27.46
C LEU A 616 11.72 2.32 -28.39
N GLU A 617 12.80 1.74 -27.89
CA GLU A 617 13.67 0.87 -28.68
C GLU A 617 12.92 -0.40 -29.12
N ALA A 618 12.18 -1.06 -28.20
CA ALA A 618 11.35 -2.22 -28.52
C ALA A 618 10.29 -1.93 -29.60
N GLY A 619 9.58 -0.80 -29.48
CA GLY A 619 8.60 -0.35 -30.46
C GLY A 619 9.22 -0.01 -31.82
N ASN A 620 10.50 0.35 -31.86
CA ASN A 620 11.21 0.54 -33.13
C ASN A 620 11.70 -0.77 -33.78
N LEU A 621 11.78 -1.87 -33.04
CA LEU A 621 12.19 -3.18 -33.57
C LEU A 621 11.03 -4.12 -33.94
N THR A 622 9.86 -4.00 -33.31
CA THR A 622 8.69 -4.86 -33.61
C THR A 622 8.13 -4.67 -35.02
N SER A 623 7.64 -5.77 -35.59
CA SER A 623 6.89 -5.80 -36.86
C SER A 623 5.40 -5.48 -36.71
N SER A 624 4.84 -5.47 -35.49
CA SER A 624 3.41 -5.18 -35.29
C SER A 624 3.17 -3.68 -35.07
N THR A 625 2.31 -3.09 -35.90
CA THR A 625 1.90 -1.68 -35.80
C THR A 625 1.16 -1.36 -34.50
N SER A 626 0.34 -2.30 -34.00
CA SER A 626 -0.41 -2.13 -32.74
C SER A 626 0.53 -2.17 -31.54
N LEU A 627 1.44 -3.15 -31.48
CA LEU A 627 2.46 -3.27 -30.44
C LEU A 627 3.41 -2.07 -30.47
N LYS A 628 3.83 -1.62 -31.66
CA LYS A 628 4.62 -0.38 -31.81
C LYS A 628 3.92 0.82 -31.18
N ARG A 629 2.64 1.03 -31.46
CA ARG A 629 1.85 2.12 -30.87
C ARG A 629 1.75 1.96 -29.35
N LEU A 630 1.38 0.79 -28.84
CA LEU A 630 1.32 0.52 -27.40
C LEU A 630 2.63 0.87 -26.70
N LEU A 631 3.75 0.34 -27.18
CA LEU A 631 5.07 0.56 -26.57
C LEU A 631 5.48 2.04 -26.61
N HIS A 632 5.19 2.75 -27.71
CA HIS A 632 5.48 4.18 -27.83
C HIS A 632 4.58 5.04 -26.94
N GLU A 633 3.27 4.79 -26.88
CA GLU A 633 2.36 5.57 -26.02
C GLU A 633 2.59 5.27 -24.54
N LYS A 634 2.89 4.02 -24.16
CA LYS A 634 3.19 3.66 -22.76
C LYS A 634 4.52 4.25 -22.29
N ALA A 635 5.52 4.35 -23.18
CA ALA A 635 6.74 5.09 -22.90
C ALA A 635 6.50 6.59 -22.66
N LYS A 636 5.58 7.22 -23.41
CA LYS A 636 5.17 8.62 -23.12
C LYS A 636 4.45 8.71 -21.77
N ALA A 637 3.53 7.78 -21.48
CA ALA A 637 2.75 7.77 -20.24
C ALA A 637 3.61 7.73 -18.97
N PHE A 638 4.72 6.98 -19.00
CA PHE A 638 5.71 6.95 -17.93
C PHE A 638 6.37 8.32 -17.65
N LEU A 639 6.44 9.20 -18.66
CA LEU A 639 7.04 10.53 -18.55
C LEU A 639 5.99 11.64 -18.32
N SER A 640 4.78 11.51 -18.89
CA SER A 640 3.69 12.48 -18.76
C SER A 640 2.85 12.29 -17.49
N ASN A 641 2.82 11.09 -16.92
CA ASN A 641 1.86 10.62 -15.91
C ASN A 641 0.40 10.52 -16.38
N ASP A 642 0.14 10.67 -17.68
CA ASP A 642 -1.15 10.43 -18.31
C ASP A 642 -1.10 9.11 -19.10
N TYR A 643 -1.94 8.17 -18.70
CA TYR A 643 -1.97 6.81 -19.23
C TYR A 643 -3.09 6.60 -20.27
N TYR A 644 -4.03 7.53 -20.44
CA TYR A 644 -5.28 7.30 -21.17
C TYR A 644 -5.06 6.77 -22.61
N GLU A 645 -4.33 7.50 -23.45
CA GLU A 645 -4.04 7.09 -24.84
C GLU A 645 -3.25 5.78 -24.92
N SER A 646 -2.42 5.50 -23.90
CA SER A 646 -1.64 4.26 -23.82
C SER A 646 -2.46 3.05 -23.36
N ASP A 647 -3.62 3.28 -22.71
CA ASP A 647 -4.58 2.23 -22.36
C ASP A 647 -5.57 1.98 -23.52
N ILE A 648 -5.93 3.01 -24.30
CA ILE A 648 -6.59 2.82 -25.60
C ILE A 648 -5.70 1.95 -26.51
N ALA A 649 -4.41 2.28 -26.63
CA ALA A 649 -3.46 1.51 -27.43
C ALA A 649 -3.22 0.07 -26.91
N TRP A 650 -3.49 -0.21 -25.64
CA TRP A 650 -3.44 -1.54 -25.05
C TRP A 650 -4.70 -2.35 -25.39
N MET A 651 -5.88 -1.75 -25.29
CA MET A 651 -7.14 -2.40 -25.71
C MET A 651 -7.21 -2.67 -27.23
N GLU A 652 -6.46 -1.92 -28.04
CA GLU A 652 -6.34 -2.08 -29.49
C GLU A 652 -5.16 -2.98 -29.92
N LEU A 653 -4.56 -3.75 -28.99
CA LEU A 653 -3.41 -4.62 -29.25
C LEU A 653 -3.79 -5.90 -30.04
N ASP A 654 -3.51 -5.91 -31.35
CA ASP A 654 -3.46 -7.14 -32.16
C ASP A 654 -2.01 -7.54 -32.46
N SER A 655 -1.47 -8.48 -31.68
CA SER A 655 -0.05 -8.82 -31.66
C SER A 655 0.16 -10.27 -31.20
N LYS A 656 1.27 -10.89 -31.61
CA LYS A 656 1.71 -12.20 -31.12
C LYS A 656 2.34 -12.13 -29.73
N LEU A 657 2.94 -10.98 -29.37
CA LEU A 657 3.34 -10.63 -28.02
C LEU A 657 2.20 -9.88 -27.32
N ASP A 658 1.81 -10.35 -26.15
CA ASP A 658 0.86 -9.67 -25.26
C ASP A 658 1.65 -8.98 -24.13
N VAL A 659 1.35 -7.70 -23.86
CA VAL A 659 2.19 -6.86 -22.99
C VAL A 659 1.31 -5.92 -22.16
N THR A 660 1.25 -6.20 -20.86
CA THR A 660 0.72 -5.28 -19.84
C THR A 660 1.90 -4.77 -19.02
N ILE A 661 2.12 -3.46 -18.96
CA ILE A 661 3.23 -2.87 -18.20
C ILE A 661 2.87 -1.44 -17.74
N GLY A 662 2.97 -1.19 -16.44
CA GLY A 662 2.60 0.11 -15.85
C GLY A 662 1.98 -0.01 -14.46
N PRO A 663 1.43 1.09 -13.93
CA PRO A 663 0.76 1.12 -12.63
C PRO A 663 -0.74 0.78 -12.78
N TYR A 664 -1.19 -0.31 -12.14
CA TYR A 664 -2.57 -0.81 -12.29
C TYR A 664 -3.28 -1.05 -10.96
N GLU A 665 -3.00 -2.19 -10.31
CA GLU A 665 -3.78 -2.67 -9.17
C GLU A 665 -3.49 -1.89 -7.86
N THR A 666 -4.48 -1.78 -6.97
CA THR A 666 -4.36 -0.95 -5.74
C THR A 666 -4.32 -1.72 -4.42
N TYR A 667 -4.18 -3.04 -4.45
CA TYR A 667 -4.25 -3.91 -3.25
C TYR A 667 -3.15 -3.64 -2.20
N GLU A 668 -2.03 -3.06 -2.61
CA GLU A 668 -0.90 -2.71 -1.73
C GLU A 668 -1.21 -1.46 -0.88
N ASP A 669 -2.10 -0.57 -1.34
CA ASP A 669 -2.72 0.48 -0.53
C ASP A 669 -3.87 -0.11 0.30
N ALA A 670 -3.52 -0.89 1.32
CA ALA A 670 -4.48 -1.44 2.30
C ALA A 670 -5.10 -0.37 3.21
N LEU A 671 -4.65 0.90 3.14
CA LEU A 671 -5.14 2.02 3.94
C LEU A 671 -6.37 2.68 3.30
N PHE A 672 -6.34 2.94 1.99
CA PHE A 672 -7.43 3.59 1.26
C PHE A 672 -7.82 2.92 -0.06
N GLY A 673 -6.98 2.07 -0.64
CA GLY A 673 -7.21 1.38 -1.91
C GLY A 673 -7.14 2.27 -3.16
N TYR A 674 -6.43 3.41 -3.08
CA TYR A 674 -6.33 4.37 -4.18
C TYR A 674 -5.07 4.19 -5.03
N LYS A 675 -3.94 3.80 -4.44
CA LYS A 675 -2.63 3.95 -5.10
C LYS A 675 -2.24 2.71 -5.90
N ALA A 676 -1.93 2.92 -7.18
CA ALA A 676 -1.65 1.84 -8.12
C ALA A 676 -0.19 1.35 -8.01
N THR A 677 0.02 0.04 -7.96
CA THR A 677 1.35 -0.58 -8.01
C THR A 677 1.83 -0.80 -9.44
N PHE A 678 3.13 -0.58 -9.68
CA PHE A 678 3.78 -0.94 -10.94
C PHE A 678 3.97 -2.46 -11.04
N GLU A 679 3.55 -3.01 -12.17
CA GLU A 679 3.65 -4.43 -12.50
C GLU A 679 3.92 -4.64 -14.00
N ALA A 680 4.20 -5.89 -14.37
CA ALA A 680 4.41 -6.29 -15.75
C ALA A 680 3.99 -7.74 -16.01
N PHE A 681 3.21 -7.97 -17.05
CA PHE A 681 2.92 -9.28 -17.63
C PHE A 681 3.33 -9.28 -19.10
N VAL A 682 4.14 -10.26 -19.50
CA VAL A 682 4.67 -10.40 -20.87
C VAL A 682 4.37 -11.81 -21.33
N GLY A 683 3.43 -11.93 -22.28
CA GLY A 683 2.90 -13.19 -22.78
C GLY A 683 3.12 -13.38 -24.28
N ILE A 684 2.82 -14.60 -24.74
CA ILE A 684 2.69 -14.93 -26.16
C ILE A 684 1.25 -15.37 -26.38
N ARG A 685 0.54 -14.73 -27.31
CA ARG A 685 -0.88 -15.01 -27.56
C ARG A 685 -1.05 -16.40 -28.16
N ASP A 686 -1.94 -17.22 -27.59
CA ASP A 686 -2.41 -18.45 -28.25
C ASP A 686 -3.58 -18.10 -29.18
N ASP A 687 -3.27 -17.88 -30.46
CA ASP A 687 -4.27 -17.49 -31.46
C ASP A 687 -5.37 -18.55 -31.64
N ASN A 688 -5.12 -19.83 -31.33
CA ASN A 688 -6.14 -20.88 -31.41
C ASN A 688 -7.16 -20.73 -30.27
N VAL A 689 -6.67 -20.56 -29.03
CA VAL A 689 -7.53 -20.38 -27.85
C VAL A 689 -8.24 -19.02 -27.91
N THR A 690 -7.54 -17.95 -28.32
CA THR A 690 -8.16 -16.64 -28.57
C THR A 690 -9.27 -16.72 -29.61
N ALA A 691 -9.05 -17.39 -30.76
CA ALA A 691 -10.08 -17.56 -31.78
C ALA A 691 -11.29 -18.37 -31.28
N GLN A 692 -11.08 -19.42 -30.48
CA GLN A 692 -12.16 -20.20 -29.86
C GLN A 692 -13.01 -19.34 -28.89
N ILE A 693 -12.36 -18.50 -28.08
CA ILE A 693 -13.04 -17.59 -27.14
C ILE A 693 -13.84 -16.52 -27.91
N ILE A 694 -13.27 -15.91 -28.94
CA ILE A 694 -13.96 -14.94 -29.81
C ILE A 694 -15.19 -15.58 -30.46
N PHE A 695 -15.07 -16.80 -31.00
CA PHE A 695 -16.18 -17.52 -31.62
C PHE A 695 -17.33 -17.83 -30.64
N GLN A 696 -17.01 -18.24 -29.39
CA GLN A 696 -18.01 -18.43 -28.34
C GLN A 696 -18.70 -17.11 -27.95
N LEU A 697 -17.95 -16.01 -27.86
CA LEU A 697 -18.48 -14.67 -27.60
C LEU A 697 -19.41 -14.20 -28.71
N MET A 698 -19.03 -14.38 -29.99
CA MET A 698 -19.90 -14.06 -31.13
C MET A 698 -21.20 -14.86 -31.08
N ILE A 699 -21.15 -16.17 -30.82
CA ILE A 699 -22.35 -17.00 -30.64
C ILE A 699 -23.23 -16.47 -29.50
N ALA A 700 -22.66 -16.18 -28.33
CA ALA A 700 -23.42 -15.67 -27.19
C ALA A 700 -24.08 -14.31 -27.45
N ILE A 701 -23.38 -13.39 -28.15
CA ILE A 701 -23.91 -12.08 -28.55
C ILE A 701 -25.01 -12.25 -29.60
N THR A 702 -24.82 -13.09 -30.62
CA THR A 702 -25.85 -13.37 -31.64
C THR A 702 -27.10 -13.99 -31.02
N ILE A 703 -26.97 -14.92 -30.07
CA ILE A 703 -28.10 -15.51 -29.36
C ILE A 703 -28.80 -14.46 -28.49
N TYR A 704 -28.05 -13.62 -27.78
CA TYR A 704 -28.61 -12.49 -27.01
C TYR A 704 -29.45 -11.55 -27.89
N LEU A 705 -28.93 -11.17 -29.07
CA LEU A 705 -29.59 -10.29 -30.05
C LEU A 705 -30.74 -10.97 -30.84
N ILE A 706 -30.98 -12.27 -30.64
CA ILE A 706 -32.13 -13.02 -31.19
C ILE A 706 -33.22 -13.24 -30.12
N LEU A 707 -32.87 -13.08 -28.83
CA LEU A 707 -33.76 -13.29 -27.68
C LEU A 707 -34.28 -11.98 -27.03
N ASN A 708 -33.74 -10.82 -27.42
CA ASN A 708 -34.11 -9.48 -26.93
C ASN A 708 -34.38 -8.54 -28.10
#